data_AF-A0A4P6PCR0-F1
#
_entry.id   AF-A0A4P6PCR0-F1
#
_cell.length_a   1.000
_cell.length_b   1.000
_cell.length_c   1.000
_cell.angle_alpha   90.00
_cell.angle_beta   90.00
_cell.angle_gamma   90.00
#
_symmetry.space_group_name_H-M   'P 1'
#
loop_
_entity.id
_entity.type
_entity.pdbx_description
1 polymer ?
#
loop_
_entity_poly.entity_id
_entity_poly.type
_entity_poly.pdbx_seq_one_letter_code
_entity_poly.pdbx_strand_id
1 'polypeptide(L)'
;MNFLKTSVFTAFATARGRFFYDQSKMLHGALIGFSVFVLFNVQAQWVTETYELKQGWNAIFLHVDPSHASIPELLEEDVNSPITQIWRWNTPSTGNFYEDPFEYTQVPTGWKQWIAGDPFEGLQTMAGGTAYLVETGTDYSWAIKGRPVVPVYNWNVDGLNLVGFPTDKMSPAVIEDFFNASAELQAADYTFYTYSGIQLDSANPKKIHPFLYRNEALNRGQAFWMSAGGAFNRYFGPFEVDLSGRDGLNYRDSGSTLSLRIRNMSGQPVIVQMDLLPSENPPDGEPPVDGLPQLLVRGPTDPETLTAGFEILIPGAGNGFQWTLAAKNEEGSEVEVVLGLDRAAITEPPGSLLAGILNFSDSGGMLDIHVPVRADVSSDAGLWVGQVLVTEVGQYLKTYAAGSTDPLIVTNADLVVTNDLRISEEGRYIVDSVNRNIEPVARAYPLRLIVHSPESGNALLMQQVYFGVDAFSRPVITREESVLDPDKYDQVRRVTAIHLPWSGENPGWQFDGTLERGRSISAQVTTAFNDHRSNPFLHTYHPDHDNLDNRFKQELGQGSESYTIEREIMLNVAPPGTNFSDRVQAHQQLTGSYRETIRVIGLSRAGGTNDSRVFEVRGLFSMGRVSEIAEITDPL
;
A
#
# COMPACT_ATOMS: atom_id res chain seq x y z
N MET A 1 5.66 58.72 -35.57
CA MET A 1 6.20 58.17 -36.83
C MET A 1 5.15 57.23 -37.40
N ASN A 2 4.54 57.66 -38.50
CA ASN A 2 3.57 56.92 -39.29
C ASN A 2 4.27 55.78 -40.04
N PHE A 3 3.60 54.65 -40.26
CA PHE A 3 3.11 54.28 -41.60
C PHE A 3 2.30 52.98 -41.55
N LEU A 4 1.01 53.11 -41.88
CA LEU A 4 0.19 52.06 -42.49
C LEU A 4 0.79 51.59 -43.82
N LYS A 5 0.56 50.33 -44.21
CA LYS A 5 0.16 50.01 -45.59
C LYS A 5 -0.54 48.65 -45.71
N THR A 6 -1.61 48.73 -46.47
CA THR A 6 -2.68 47.79 -46.79
C THR A 6 -2.36 47.02 -48.08
N SER A 7 -3.15 45.96 -48.34
CA SER A 7 -3.66 45.53 -49.66
C SER A 7 -2.73 44.66 -50.54
N VAL A 8 -3.16 43.72 -51.41
CA VAL A 8 -4.41 43.02 -51.76
C VAL A 8 -4.05 42.05 -52.92
N PHE A 9 -4.65 40.84 -52.94
CA PHE A 9 -4.92 39.93 -54.08
C PHE A 9 -3.80 39.44 -55.03
N THR A 10 -3.81 38.13 -55.35
CA THR A 10 -4.22 37.58 -56.67
C THR A 10 -4.34 36.05 -56.59
N ALA A 11 -5.43 35.51 -57.13
CA ALA A 11 -5.74 34.09 -57.26
C ALA A 11 -5.25 33.51 -58.60
N PHE A 12 -4.96 32.20 -58.65
CA PHE A 12 -5.11 31.38 -59.86
C PHE A 12 -5.59 29.96 -59.50
N ALA A 13 -6.76 29.60 -60.05
CA ALA A 13 -7.32 28.25 -60.16
C ALA A 13 -6.50 27.43 -61.18
N THR A 14 -6.51 26.08 -61.27
CA THR A 14 -7.60 25.15 -61.62
C THR A 14 -6.90 23.76 -61.73
N ALA A 15 -7.43 22.61 -61.30
CA ALA A 15 -8.35 21.72 -62.04
C ALA A 15 -8.58 20.43 -61.21
N ARG A 16 -9.81 20.14 -60.80
CA ARG A 16 -10.80 19.23 -61.43
C ARG A 16 -10.45 17.73 -61.40
N GLY A 17 -11.21 17.01 -60.57
CA GLY A 17 -11.51 15.58 -60.72
C GLY A 17 -12.72 15.21 -59.88
N ARG A 18 -13.93 15.37 -60.44
CA ARG A 18 -15.20 14.90 -59.87
C ARG A 18 -15.33 13.40 -60.11
N PHE A 19 -15.75 12.63 -59.11
CA PHE A 19 -16.67 11.52 -59.30
C PHE A 19 -17.70 11.52 -58.16
N PHE A 20 -18.96 11.74 -58.54
CA PHE A 20 -20.14 11.45 -57.74
C PHE A 20 -20.52 9.99 -58.00
N TYR A 21 -20.80 9.23 -56.94
CA TYR A 21 -21.87 8.24 -56.99
C TYR A 21 -22.52 8.13 -55.61
N ASP A 22 -23.81 8.41 -55.59
CA ASP A 22 -24.73 8.32 -54.47
C ASP A 22 -25.56 7.05 -54.66
N GLN A 23 -25.56 6.13 -53.68
CA GLN A 23 -26.62 5.14 -53.48
C GLN A 23 -26.67 4.73 -52.00
N SER A 24 -27.83 4.97 -51.42
CA SER A 24 -28.37 4.51 -50.14
C SER A 24 -28.23 3.01 -49.85
N LYS A 25 -28.00 2.63 -48.58
CA LYS A 25 -28.94 1.90 -47.70
C LYS A 25 -28.25 1.34 -46.43
N MET A 26 -28.86 1.67 -45.28
CA MET A 26 -28.97 0.92 -44.02
C MET A 26 -27.83 -0.03 -43.60
N LEU A 27 -27.19 0.25 -42.47
CA LEU A 27 -26.88 -0.78 -41.47
C LEU A 27 -26.97 -0.18 -40.06
N HIS A 28 -27.66 -0.89 -39.17
CA HIS A 28 -27.78 -0.61 -37.74
C HIS A 28 -26.42 -0.79 -37.05
N GLY A 29 -26.11 0.03 -36.04
CA GLY A 29 -24.89 -0.18 -35.23
C GLY A 29 -24.74 0.80 -34.08
N ALA A 30 -25.23 0.38 -32.91
CA ALA A 30 -24.83 0.74 -31.54
C ALA A 30 -24.40 2.19 -31.23
N LEU A 31 -25.29 2.93 -30.56
CA LEU A 31 -24.86 3.99 -29.63
C LEU A 31 -24.08 3.32 -28.49
N ILE A 32 -22.76 3.47 -28.47
CA ILE A 32 -21.95 3.19 -27.28
C ILE A 32 -22.21 4.33 -26.31
N GLY A 33 -23.06 4.06 -25.32
CA GLY A 33 -23.25 4.93 -24.17
C GLY A 33 -21.95 5.01 -23.38
N PHE A 34 -21.37 6.21 -23.33
CA PHE A 34 -20.23 6.53 -22.50
C PHE A 34 -20.70 6.49 -21.04
N SER A 35 -20.56 5.33 -20.38
CA SER A 35 -20.79 5.23 -18.94
C SER A 35 -19.64 5.93 -18.23
N VAL A 36 -19.93 7.11 -17.68
CA VAL A 36 -19.08 7.75 -16.68
C VAL A 36 -19.14 6.84 -15.45
N PHE A 37 -18.16 5.95 -15.29
CA PHE A 37 -17.92 5.28 -14.01
C PHE A 37 -17.51 6.35 -13.01
N VAL A 38 -18.48 6.80 -12.20
CA VAL A 38 -18.16 7.40 -10.91
C VAL A 38 -17.54 6.27 -10.10
N LEU A 39 -16.23 6.33 -9.88
CA LEU A 39 -15.51 5.42 -8.99
C LEU A 39 -16.08 5.63 -7.58
N PHE A 40 -17.06 4.82 -7.20
CA PHE A 40 -17.39 4.65 -5.79
C PHE A 40 -16.15 4.05 -5.13
N ASN A 41 -15.70 4.63 -4.01
CA ASN A 41 -14.71 3.97 -3.17
C ASN A 41 -15.37 2.69 -2.64
N VAL A 42 -15.09 1.55 -3.26
CA VAL A 42 -15.60 0.25 -2.83
C VAL A 42 -14.89 -0.11 -1.52
N GLN A 43 -15.62 -0.09 -0.41
CA GLN A 43 -15.13 -0.58 0.88
C GLN A 43 -15.44 -2.07 1.01
N ALA A 44 -14.57 -2.86 1.63
CA ALA A 44 -14.63 -4.32 1.52
C ALA A 44 -14.69 -5.05 2.86
N GLN A 45 -14.96 -4.32 3.95
CA GLN A 45 -15.18 -4.91 5.26
C GLN A 45 -16.66 -5.28 5.37
N TRP A 46 -16.94 -6.52 5.76
CA TRP A 46 -18.31 -7.04 5.85
C TRP A 46 -18.55 -7.66 7.21
N VAL A 47 -19.71 -7.36 7.77
CA VAL A 47 -20.25 -8.00 8.96
C VAL A 47 -21.77 -8.11 8.82
N THR A 48 -22.34 -9.19 9.36
CA THR A 48 -23.78 -9.38 9.41
C THR A 48 -24.31 -9.00 10.79
N GLU A 49 -25.26 -8.08 10.83
CA GLU A 49 -26.03 -7.79 12.04
C GLU A 49 -27.44 -8.37 11.93
N THR A 50 -27.95 -8.85 13.06
CA THR A 50 -29.28 -9.49 13.14
C THR A 50 -30.19 -8.64 13.99
N TYR A 51 -31.37 -8.35 13.48
CA TYR A 51 -32.40 -7.52 14.10
C TYR A 51 -33.60 -8.38 14.44
N GLU A 52 -33.91 -8.49 15.73
CA GLU A 52 -35.08 -9.23 16.22
C GLU A 52 -36.31 -8.33 16.18
N LEU A 53 -37.13 -8.49 15.15
CA LEU A 53 -38.35 -7.71 14.94
C LEU A 53 -39.56 -8.41 15.54
N LYS A 54 -40.42 -7.65 16.21
CA LYS A 54 -41.74 -8.09 16.66
C LYS A 54 -42.80 -7.78 15.61
N GLN A 55 -43.84 -8.61 15.52
CA GLN A 55 -45.02 -8.30 14.70
C GLN A 55 -45.46 -6.84 14.91
N GLY A 56 -45.74 -6.07 13.85
CA GLY A 56 -46.05 -4.64 13.93
C GLY A 56 -44.82 -3.74 13.75
N TRP A 57 -44.84 -2.56 14.37
CA TRP A 57 -43.79 -1.54 14.19
C TRP A 57 -42.64 -1.68 15.20
N ASN A 58 -41.41 -1.63 14.66
CA ASN A 58 -40.14 -1.69 15.38
C ASN A 58 -39.29 -0.48 15.01
N ALA A 59 -38.39 -0.08 15.90
CA ALA A 59 -37.35 0.90 15.58
C ALA A 59 -35.99 0.24 15.68
N ILE A 60 -35.23 0.31 14.59
CA ILE A 60 -33.89 -0.27 14.48
C ILE A 60 -32.86 0.83 14.20
N PHE A 61 -31.61 0.57 14.58
CA PHE A 61 -30.47 1.42 14.25
C PHE A 61 -29.40 0.60 13.54
N LEU A 62 -29.01 1.01 12.35
CA LEU A 62 -28.03 0.24 11.58
C LEU A 62 -26.60 0.60 12.00
N HIS A 63 -25.86 -0.35 12.59
CA HIS A 63 -24.41 -0.18 12.80
C HIS A 63 -23.58 -0.69 11.62
N VAL A 64 -24.25 -1.22 10.59
CA VAL A 64 -23.68 -1.59 9.30
C VAL A 64 -24.30 -0.75 8.19
N ASP A 65 -23.56 -0.50 7.13
CA ASP A 65 -24.02 0.14 5.91
C ASP A 65 -24.30 -0.90 4.82
N PRO A 66 -25.59 -1.22 4.55
CA PRO A 66 -25.97 -2.17 3.53
C PRO A 66 -26.20 -1.52 2.17
N SER A 67 -25.67 -0.31 1.89
CA SER A 67 -25.93 0.41 0.64
C SER A 67 -25.42 -0.26 -0.65
N HIS A 68 -24.80 -1.44 -0.54
CA HIS A 68 -24.39 -2.27 -1.67
C HIS A 68 -25.59 -2.90 -2.40
N ALA A 69 -26.74 -3.01 -1.72
CA ALA A 69 -27.97 -3.57 -2.23
C ALA A 69 -29.15 -2.60 -2.02
N SER A 70 -30.14 -2.70 -2.90
CA SER A 70 -31.45 -2.08 -2.73
C SER A 70 -32.27 -2.80 -1.65
N ILE A 71 -33.29 -2.13 -1.11
CA ILE A 71 -34.18 -2.75 -0.11
C ILE A 71 -34.82 -4.03 -0.64
N PRO A 72 -35.37 -4.08 -1.88
CA PRO A 72 -35.88 -5.33 -2.44
C PRO A 72 -34.83 -6.45 -2.46
N GLU A 73 -33.60 -6.17 -2.89
CA GLU A 73 -32.51 -7.17 -2.92
C GLU A 73 -32.18 -7.68 -1.50
N LEU A 74 -32.12 -6.78 -0.49
CA LEU A 74 -31.91 -7.16 0.91
C LEU A 74 -33.04 -8.02 1.49
N LEU A 75 -34.25 -7.89 0.95
CA LEU A 75 -35.40 -8.69 1.37
C LEU A 75 -35.52 -9.98 0.55
N GLU A 76 -35.05 -10.01 -0.69
CA GLU A 76 -35.05 -11.20 -1.56
C GLU A 76 -34.10 -12.31 -1.08
N GLU A 77 -33.11 -11.98 -0.24
CA GLU A 77 -32.33 -12.97 0.51
C GLU A 77 -33.24 -13.90 1.36
N ASP A 78 -34.41 -13.42 1.79
CA ASP A 78 -35.48 -14.24 2.36
C ASP A 78 -36.80 -14.04 1.59
N VAL A 79 -37.07 -14.97 0.67
CA VAL A 79 -38.28 -15.01 -0.18
C VAL A 79 -39.61 -14.92 0.62
N ASN A 80 -39.60 -15.21 1.92
CA ASN A 80 -40.78 -15.12 2.79
C ASN A 80 -40.73 -13.95 3.78
N SER A 81 -39.88 -12.94 3.54
CA SER A 81 -39.75 -11.78 4.42
C SER A 81 -41.13 -11.17 4.74
N PRO A 82 -41.54 -11.11 6.02
CA PRO A 82 -42.81 -10.55 6.43
C PRO A 82 -42.79 -9.01 6.53
N ILE A 83 -41.69 -8.36 6.14
CA ILE A 83 -41.53 -6.91 6.20
C ILE A 83 -42.40 -6.24 5.13
N THR A 84 -43.25 -5.31 5.57
CA THR A 84 -44.20 -4.59 4.71
C THR A 84 -43.76 -3.16 4.42
N GLN A 85 -43.09 -2.51 5.38
CA GLN A 85 -42.68 -1.10 5.26
C GLN A 85 -41.37 -0.82 5.97
N ILE A 86 -40.57 0.08 5.40
CA ILE A 86 -39.31 0.58 5.99
C ILE A 86 -39.25 2.10 5.85
N TRP A 87 -39.17 2.81 6.97
CA TRP A 87 -39.15 4.26 6.99
C TRP A 87 -37.83 4.76 7.60
N ARG A 88 -37.07 5.53 6.84
CA ARG A 88 -35.82 6.16 7.29
C ARG A 88 -36.11 7.48 7.97
N TRP A 89 -35.58 7.66 9.18
CA TRP A 89 -35.64 8.93 9.88
C TRP A 89 -34.71 9.96 9.22
N ASN A 90 -35.25 11.10 8.81
CA ASN A 90 -34.47 12.25 8.36
C ASN A 90 -34.64 13.37 9.38
N THR A 91 -33.61 13.59 10.18
CA THR A 91 -33.62 14.66 11.19
C THR A 91 -33.92 16.01 10.54
N PRO A 92 -34.96 16.75 10.98
CA PRO A 92 -35.25 18.08 10.47
C PRO A 92 -34.09 19.04 10.77
N SER A 93 -33.62 19.80 9.78
CA SER A 93 -32.54 20.78 9.94
C SER A 93 -32.99 22.10 10.60
N THR A 94 -34.29 22.40 10.53
CA THR A 94 -34.98 23.55 11.16
C THR A 94 -36.47 23.20 11.28
N GLY A 95 -37.13 23.43 12.41
CA GLY A 95 -38.57 23.18 12.52
C GLY A 95 -39.12 23.11 13.95
N ASN A 96 -40.41 22.74 14.07
CA ASN A 96 -41.07 22.47 15.34
C ASN A 96 -40.53 21.15 15.91
N PHE A 97 -40.02 21.20 17.13
CA PHE A 97 -39.65 20.03 17.90
C PHE A 97 -40.89 19.52 18.66
N TYR A 98 -41.14 18.22 18.57
CA TYR A 98 -42.27 17.57 19.24
C TYR A 98 -41.78 16.79 20.47
N GLU A 99 -42.58 16.78 21.52
CA GLU A 99 -42.31 16.07 22.78
C GLU A 99 -42.90 14.66 22.80
N ASP A 100 -43.85 14.39 21.89
CA ASP A 100 -44.46 13.09 21.67
C ASP A 100 -43.93 12.49 20.35
N PRO A 101 -43.27 11.32 20.38
CA PRO A 101 -42.73 10.73 19.17
C PRO A 101 -43.81 10.23 18.18
N PHE A 102 -45.05 10.03 18.62
CA PHE A 102 -46.15 9.74 17.71
C PHE A 102 -46.44 10.92 16.77
N GLU A 103 -46.28 12.17 17.21
CA GLU A 103 -46.48 13.34 16.35
C GLU A 103 -45.51 13.36 15.16
N TYR A 104 -44.25 12.91 15.36
CA TYR A 104 -43.28 12.77 14.27
C TYR A 104 -43.68 11.73 13.22
N THR A 105 -44.48 10.71 13.55
CA THR A 105 -44.99 9.74 12.57
C THR A 105 -46.03 10.33 11.63
N GLN A 106 -46.65 11.46 12.02
CA GLN A 106 -47.67 12.15 11.25
C GLN A 106 -47.09 13.22 10.31
N VAL A 107 -45.76 13.43 10.32
CA VAL A 107 -45.06 14.46 9.54
C VAL A 107 -44.38 13.84 8.31
N PRO A 108 -44.92 14.01 7.08
CA PRO A 108 -44.39 13.33 5.89
C PRO A 108 -42.95 13.72 5.53
N THR A 109 -42.50 14.92 5.91
CA THR A 109 -41.16 15.42 5.58
C THR A 109 -40.05 14.85 6.47
N GLY A 110 -40.40 14.28 7.62
CA GLY A 110 -39.44 13.65 8.54
C GLY A 110 -38.99 12.26 8.11
N TRP A 111 -39.68 11.65 7.14
CA TRP A 111 -39.47 10.26 6.75
C TRP A 111 -39.24 10.12 5.25
N LYS A 112 -38.35 9.20 4.88
CA LYS A 112 -38.32 8.61 3.54
C LYS A 112 -38.76 7.16 3.65
N GLN A 113 -39.68 6.74 2.79
CA GLN A 113 -40.39 5.47 2.96
C GLN A 113 -40.15 4.54 1.77
N TRP A 114 -40.04 3.26 2.10
CA TRP A 114 -40.16 2.12 1.23
C TRP A 114 -41.39 1.32 1.66
N ILE A 115 -42.23 0.92 0.71
CA ILE A 115 -43.48 0.20 0.95
C ILE A 115 -43.55 -0.95 -0.05
N ALA A 116 -43.69 -2.17 0.44
CA ALA A 116 -43.70 -3.36 -0.40
C ALA A 116 -44.75 -3.29 -1.53
N GLY A 117 -44.28 -3.34 -2.77
CA GLY A 117 -45.14 -3.34 -3.97
C GLY A 117 -45.60 -1.96 -4.44
N ASP A 118 -45.12 -0.87 -3.83
CA ASP A 118 -45.39 0.50 -4.30
C ASP A 118 -44.42 0.88 -5.44
N PRO A 119 -44.90 1.24 -6.64
CA PRO A 119 -44.03 1.64 -7.75
C PRO A 119 -43.37 3.03 -7.58
N PHE A 120 -43.73 3.81 -6.56
CA PHE A 120 -43.24 5.19 -6.34
C PHE A 120 -42.41 5.36 -5.05
N GLU A 121 -41.60 4.35 -4.71
CA GLU A 121 -40.78 4.33 -3.49
C GLU A 121 -39.76 5.49 -3.41
N GLY A 122 -39.84 6.28 -2.33
CA GLY A 122 -38.92 7.39 -2.07
C GLY A 122 -37.60 6.99 -1.39
N LEU A 123 -37.53 5.78 -0.82
CA LEU A 123 -36.35 5.17 -0.22
C LEU A 123 -35.99 3.90 -1.01
N GLN A 124 -34.79 3.87 -1.59
CA GLN A 124 -34.34 2.77 -2.45
C GLN A 124 -33.28 1.89 -1.77
N THR A 125 -32.42 2.50 -0.95
CA THR A 125 -31.34 1.84 -0.22
C THR A 125 -31.35 2.26 1.24
N MET A 126 -30.79 1.40 2.09
CA MET A 126 -30.53 1.70 3.49
C MET A 126 -29.07 2.16 3.68
N ALA A 127 -28.83 2.94 4.72
CA ALA A 127 -27.54 3.53 5.04
C ALA A 127 -27.22 3.29 6.51
N GLY A 128 -25.97 2.97 6.82
CA GLY A 128 -25.52 2.78 8.19
C GLY A 128 -25.50 4.07 9.01
N GLY A 129 -25.35 3.94 10.32
CA GLY A 129 -25.38 5.06 11.27
C GLY A 129 -26.72 5.81 11.29
N THR A 130 -27.80 5.13 10.89
CA THR A 130 -29.12 5.74 10.69
C THR A 130 -30.21 4.89 11.34
N ALA A 131 -31.23 5.56 11.89
CA ALA A 131 -32.40 4.91 12.47
C ALA A 131 -33.53 4.72 11.46
N TYR A 132 -34.23 3.60 11.59
CA TYR A 132 -35.36 3.20 10.75
C TYR A 132 -36.53 2.72 11.59
N LEU A 133 -37.74 2.93 11.10
CA LEU A 133 -38.92 2.18 11.51
C LEU A 133 -39.17 1.05 10.52
N VAL A 134 -39.47 -0.14 11.03
CA VAL A 134 -39.74 -1.34 10.23
C VAL A 134 -41.04 -1.96 10.70
N GLU A 135 -41.97 -2.12 9.76
CA GLU A 135 -43.22 -2.85 9.98
C GLU A 135 -43.08 -4.27 9.45
N THR A 136 -43.44 -5.25 10.27
CA THR A 136 -43.43 -6.67 9.88
C THR A 136 -44.75 -7.36 10.25
N GLY A 137 -45.21 -8.27 9.39
CA GLY A 137 -46.45 -9.02 9.59
C GLY A 137 -46.40 -10.06 10.71
N THR A 138 -45.20 -10.52 11.09
CA THR A 138 -44.94 -11.52 12.15
C THR A 138 -43.61 -11.23 12.84
N ASP A 139 -43.37 -11.84 14.00
CA ASP A 139 -42.02 -11.88 14.59
C ASP A 139 -41.02 -12.42 13.55
N TYR A 140 -39.88 -11.73 13.39
CA TYR A 140 -38.93 -11.98 12.31
C TYR A 140 -37.51 -11.61 12.72
N SER A 141 -36.56 -12.51 12.46
CA SER A 141 -35.13 -12.26 12.66
C SER A 141 -34.53 -11.85 11.33
N TRP A 142 -34.30 -10.55 11.15
CA TRP A 142 -33.76 -10.01 9.91
C TRP A 142 -32.24 -9.87 10.00
N ALA A 143 -31.51 -10.67 9.21
CA ALA A 143 -30.07 -10.53 9.06
C ALA A 143 -29.76 -9.55 7.93
N ILE A 144 -28.90 -8.57 8.21
CA ILE A 144 -28.43 -7.59 7.23
C ILE A 144 -26.91 -7.62 7.21
N LYS A 145 -26.34 -7.95 6.06
CA LYS A 145 -24.92 -7.80 5.81
C LYS A 145 -24.62 -6.36 5.37
N GLY A 146 -23.53 -5.79 5.88
CA GLY A 146 -23.09 -4.48 5.46
C GLY A 146 -21.70 -4.13 5.95
N ARG A 147 -21.26 -2.91 5.62
CA ARG A 147 -19.96 -2.38 6.03
C ARG A 147 -20.07 -1.77 7.43
N PRO A 148 -19.22 -2.14 8.41
CA PRO A 148 -19.31 -1.54 9.74
C PRO A 148 -19.19 -0.02 9.70
N VAL A 149 -20.05 0.68 10.44
CA VAL A 149 -20.03 2.14 10.52
C VAL A 149 -19.55 2.57 11.89
N VAL A 150 -18.54 3.42 11.90
CA VAL A 150 -18.05 4.03 13.13
C VAL A 150 -19.15 4.92 13.70
N PRO A 151 -19.51 4.79 15.00
CA PRO A 151 -20.58 5.57 15.59
C PRO A 151 -20.40 7.08 15.40
N VAL A 152 -21.42 7.76 14.87
CA VAL A 152 -21.46 9.21 14.74
C VAL A 152 -22.59 9.76 15.60
N TYR A 153 -22.24 10.69 16.47
CA TYR A 153 -23.14 11.19 17.50
C TYR A 153 -23.62 12.61 17.16
N ASN A 154 -24.80 12.71 16.54
CA ASN A 154 -25.42 14.00 16.22
C ASN A 154 -26.78 14.11 16.91
N TRP A 155 -26.86 14.83 18.02
CA TRP A 155 -28.12 15.09 18.74
C TRP A 155 -28.58 16.52 18.52
N ASN A 156 -29.88 16.67 18.31
CA ASN A 156 -30.56 17.94 18.51
C ASN A 156 -30.70 18.16 20.02
N VAL A 157 -30.33 19.37 20.46
CA VAL A 157 -30.46 19.79 21.86
C VAL A 157 -31.94 19.91 22.26
N ASP A 158 -32.77 20.31 21.29
CA ASP A 158 -34.21 20.47 21.44
C ASP A 158 -34.97 19.28 20.84
N GLY A 159 -36.01 18.82 21.54
CA GLY A 159 -36.88 17.74 21.10
C GLY A 159 -36.32 16.33 21.24
N LEU A 160 -36.93 15.39 20.52
CA LEU A 160 -36.58 13.98 20.53
C LEU A 160 -35.62 13.62 19.39
N ASN A 161 -34.70 12.71 19.69
CA ASN A 161 -33.73 12.12 18.77
C ASN A 161 -34.01 10.63 18.66
N LEU A 162 -34.15 10.10 17.44
CA LEU A 162 -34.22 8.66 17.21
C LEU A 162 -32.81 8.13 16.98
N VAL A 163 -32.28 7.40 17.96
CA VAL A 163 -30.86 6.97 18.00
C VAL A 163 -30.74 5.53 18.49
N GLY A 164 -29.64 4.87 18.14
CA GLY A 164 -29.25 3.58 18.70
C GLY A 164 -27.90 3.67 19.38
N PHE A 165 -27.59 2.64 20.19
CA PHE A 165 -26.38 2.62 21.02
C PHE A 165 -25.50 1.44 20.60
N PRO A 166 -24.18 1.65 20.41
CA PRO A 166 -23.26 0.58 20.01
C PRO A 166 -22.87 -0.28 21.22
N THR A 167 -23.86 -0.81 21.92
CA THR A 167 -23.65 -1.64 23.10
C THR A 167 -23.19 -3.04 22.72
N ASP A 168 -22.65 -3.76 23.70
CA ASP A 168 -22.38 -5.19 23.56
C ASP A 168 -23.67 -5.97 23.25
N LYS A 169 -23.58 -6.88 22.27
CA LYS A 169 -24.74 -7.67 21.82
C LYS A 169 -25.14 -8.77 22.80
N MET A 170 -24.18 -9.32 23.55
CA MET A 170 -24.38 -10.45 24.45
C MET A 170 -24.82 -10.03 25.85
N SER A 171 -24.39 -8.85 26.29
CA SER A 171 -24.64 -8.27 27.60
C SER A 171 -24.88 -6.75 27.49
N PRO A 172 -25.97 -6.31 26.83
CA PRO A 172 -26.25 -4.89 26.65
C PRO A 172 -26.42 -4.18 28.00
N ALA A 173 -25.84 -2.99 28.11
CA ALA A 173 -26.01 -2.12 29.27
C ALA A 173 -27.49 -1.68 29.40
N VAL A 174 -27.95 -1.53 30.65
CA VAL A 174 -29.27 -0.93 30.91
C VAL A 174 -29.18 0.61 30.85
N ILE A 175 -30.31 1.26 30.58
CA ILE A 175 -30.40 2.73 30.43
C ILE A 175 -29.75 3.44 31.62
N GLU A 176 -30.06 3.03 32.85
CA GLU A 176 -29.54 3.69 34.06
C GLU A 176 -28.00 3.62 34.15
N ASP A 177 -27.41 2.43 33.97
CA ASP A 177 -25.96 2.23 34.06
C ASP A 177 -25.20 2.94 32.94
N PHE A 178 -25.74 2.90 31.73
CA PHE A 178 -25.13 3.53 30.56
C PHE A 178 -25.01 5.05 30.73
N PHE A 179 -26.07 5.71 31.17
CA PHE A 179 -26.11 7.16 31.33
C PHE A 179 -25.44 7.63 32.63
N ASN A 180 -25.44 6.81 33.68
CA ASN A 180 -24.73 7.10 34.93
C ASN A 180 -23.20 7.16 34.76
N ALA A 181 -22.62 6.60 33.71
CA ALA A 181 -21.18 6.75 33.46
C ALA A 181 -20.79 8.20 33.10
N SER A 182 -21.71 9.03 32.60
CA SER A 182 -21.47 10.46 32.33
C SER A 182 -21.94 11.34 33.48
N ALA A 183 -21.01 12.10 34.07
CA ALA A 183 -21.35 13.08 35.10
C ALA A 183 -22.31 14.18 34.59
N GLU A 184 -22.24 14.53 33.31
CA GLU A 184 -23.14 15.52 32.71
C GLU A 184 -24.59 15.00 32.59
N LEU A 185 -24.76 13.70 32.33
CA LEU A 185 -26.08 13.08 32.15
C LEU A 185 -26.69 12.56 33.45
N GLN A 186 -25.90 12.31 34.49
CA GLN A 186 -26.42 11.99 35.84
C GLN A 186 -27.38 13.08 36.36
N ALA A 187 -27.17 14.34 35.97
CA ALA A 187 -28.00 15.47 36.36
C ALA A 187 -29.07 15.85 35.32
N ALA A 188 -29.14 15.14 34.19
CA ALA A 188 -30.05 15.46 33.10
C ALA A 188 -31.38 14.71 33.24
N ASP A 189 -32.50 15.40 32.98
CA ASP A 189 -33.82 14.78 32.84
C ASP A 189 -33.95 14.16 31.44
N TYR A 190 -33.41 12.96 31.26
CA TYR A 190 -33.56 12.22 30.01
C TYR A 190 -34.87 11.42 29.97
N THR A 191 -35.49 11.39 28.80
CA THR A 191 -36.71 10.61 28.53
C THR A 191 -36.46 9.63 27.41
N PHE A 192 -37.03 8.42 27.54
CA PHE A 192 -36.98 7.37 26.52
C PHE A 192 -38.38 6.93 26.07
N TYR A 193 -38.52 6.65 24.78
CA TYR A 193 -39.64 5.93 24.22
C TYR A 193 -39.14 4.77 23.35
N THR A 194 -39.89 3.67 23.37
CA THR A 194 -39.60 2.46 22.58
C THR A 194 -40.82 2.04 21.77
N TYR A 195 -40.56 1.33 20.67
CA TYR A 195 -41.59 0.61 19.93
C TYR A 195 -41.78 -0.79 20.54
N SER A 196 -43.01 -1.29 20.55
CA SER A 196 -43.37 -2.55 21.23
C SER A 196 -43.93 -3.62 20.30
N GLY A 197 -43.76 -3.50 18.97
CA GLY A 197 -44.36 -4.44 18.02
C GLY A 197 -45.89 -4.36 18.04
N ILE A 198 -46.44 -3.17 17.87
CA ILE A 198 -47.89 -2.94 17.69
C ILE A 198 -48.10 -1.85 16.63
N GLN A 199 -49.36 -1.55 16.30
CA GLN A 199 -49.71 -0.48 15.37
C GLN A 199 -49.17 0.88 15.85
N LEU A 200 -48.85 1.80 14.92
CA LEU A 200 -48.59 3.21 15.28
C LEU A 200 -49.88 3.88 15.74
N ASP A 201 -49.89 4.35 16.99
CA ASP A 201 -50.98 5.11 17.59
C ASP A 201 -50.44 5.94 18.77
N SER A 202 -51.33 6.62 19.50
CA SER A 202 -50.93 7.41 20.67
C SER A 202 -50.32 6.59 21.82
N ALA A 203 -50.34 5.26 21.77
CA ALA A 203 -49.71 4.36 22.73
C ALA A 203 -48.38 3.76 22.22
N ASN A 204 -48.05 3.91 20.93
CA ASN A 204 -46.84 3.41 20.31
C ASN A 204 -46.27 4.44 19.31
N PRO A 205 -45.09 5.03 19.61
CA PRO A 205 -44.10 4.61 20.61
C PRO A 205 -44.48 4.85 22.08
N LYS A 206 -44.12 3.91 22.95
CA LYS A 206 -44.45 3.91 24.37
C LYS A 206 -43.36 4.58 25.20
N LYS A 207 -43.74 5.52 26.06
CA LYS A 207 -42.83 6.13 27.04
C LYS A 207 -42.36 5.09 28.06
N ILE A 208 -41.05 4.98 28.24
CA ILE A 208 -40.44 4.16 29.29
C ILE A 208 -40.45 4.98 30.58
N HIS A 209 -41.14 4.46 31.60
CA HIS A 209 -41.19 5.12 32.90
C HIS A 209 -39.81 5.09 33.58
N PRO A 210 -39.29 6.20 34.14
CA PRO A 210 -37.92 6.26 34.70
C PRO A 210 -37.57 5.17 35.72
N PHE A 211 -38.55 4.73 36.53
CA PHE A 211 -38.37 3.60 37.46
C PHE A 211 -37.92 2.27 36.80
N LEU A 212 -38.13 2.12 35.48
CA LEU A 212 -37.74 0.94 34.72
C LEU A 212 -36.32 1.05 34.13
N TYR A 213 -35.66 2.22 34.16
CA TYR A 213 -34.35 2.42 33.49
C TYR A 213 -33.25 1.46 33.94
N ARG A 214 -33.25 1.02 35.20
CA ARG A 214 -32.36 -0.05 35.71
C ARG A 214 -32.61 -1.46 35.18
N ASN A 215 -33.72 -1.68 34.46
CA ASN A 215 -34.12 -2.98 33.94
C ASN A 215 -34.30 -2.99 32.42
N GLU A 216 -34.22 -1.83 31.77
CA GLU A 216 -34.43 -1.67 30.33
C GLU A 216 -33.08 -1.67 29.64
N ALA A 217 -32.80 -2.71 28.87
CA ALA A 217 -31.56 -2.86 28.12
C ALA A 217 -31.54 -1.95 26.89
N LEU A 218 -30.42 -1.30 26.65
CA LEU A 218 -30.11 -0.66 25.37
C LEU A 218 -29.61 -1.74 24.43
N ASN A 219 -30.49 -2.45 23.74
CA ASN A 219 -30.07 -3.52 22.84
C ASN A 219 -29.38 -2.96 21.60
N ARG A 220 -28.26 -3.57 21.21
CA ARG A 220 -27.59 -3.26 19.95
C ARG A 220 -28.55 -3.50 18.78
N GLY A 221 -28.59 -2.56 17.83
CA GLY A 221 -29.48 -2.63 16.67
C GLY A 221 -30.91 -2.13 16.94
N GLN A 222 -31.28 -1.82 18.19
CA GLN A 222 -32.54 -1.17 18.53
C GLN A 222 -32.37 0.35 18.54
N ALA A 223 -33.36 1.07 18.00
CA ALA A 223 -33.42 2.53 18.13
C ALA A 223 -34.46 2.96 19.18
N PHE A 224 -34.14 4.05 19.87
CA PHE A 224 -34.97 4.67 20.89
C PHE A 224 -35.18 6.14 20.56
N TRP A 225 -36.38 6.63 20.82
CA TRP A 225 -36.60 8.08 20.90
C TRP A 225 -36.11 8.56 22.24
N MET A 226 -35.26 9.59 22.24
CA MET A 226 -34.73 10.14 23.47
C MET A 226 -34.55 11.66 23.44
N SER A 227 -34.72 12.27 24.60
CA SER A 227 -34.35 13.68 24.85
C SER A 227 -33.50 13.76 26.12
N ALA A 228 -32.70 14.81 26.24
CA ALA A 228 -31.79 15.04 27.37
C ALA A 228 -32.00 16.44 28.00
N GLY A 229 -33.26 16.86 28.13
CA GLY A 229 -33.66 18.05 28.91
C GLY A 229 -33.02 19.38 28.48
N GLY A 230 -32.64 19.54 27.20
CA GLY A 230 -32.00 20.76 26.69
C GLY A 230 -30.50 20.88 26.98
N ALA A 231 -29.86 19.87 27.57
CA ALA A 231 -28.42 19.84 27.76
C ALA A 231 -27.71 19.37 26.48
N PHE A 232 -26.83 20.22 25.93
CA PHE A 232 -25.92 19.76 24.89
C PHE A 232 -25.00 18.68 25.46
N ASN A 233 -25.07 17.49 24.87
CA ASN A 233 -24.19 16.39 25.20
C ASN A 233 -23.93 15.55 23.94
N ARG A 234 -22.80 14.84 23.94
CA ARG A 234 -22.33 13.97 22.86
C ARG A 234 -22.01 12.56 23.37
N TYR A 235 -22.56 12.22 24.53
CA TYR A 235 -22.20 11.00 25.22
C TYR A 235 -22.98 9.82 24.64
N PHE A 236 -22.23 8.80 24.23
CA PHE A 236 -22.76 7.57 23.65
C PHE A 236 -22.01 6.34 24.15
N GLY A 237 -21.46 6.45 25.36
CA GLY A 237 -20.78 5.38 26.06
C GLY A 237 -19.53 5.84 26.80
N PRO A 238 -18.94 4.94 27.61
CA PRO A 238 -17.78 5.22 28.45
C PRO A 238 -16.52 5.68 27.69
N PHE A 239 -16.41 5.43 26.39
CA PHE A 239 -15.32 5.95 25.55
C PHE A 239 -15.79 6.28 24.13
N GLU A 240 -15.01 7.10 23.43
CA GLU A 240 -15.17 7.37 21.99
C GLU A 240 -13.92 6.98 21.21
N VAL A 241 -14.11 6.52 19.97
CA VAL A 241 -13.04 6.31 18.99
C VAL A 241 -13.13 7.41 17.94
N ASP A 242 -12.10 8.26 17.89
CA ASP A 242 -12.02 9.41 16.98
C ASP A 242 -11.05 9.11 15.83
N LEU A 243 -11.53 9.28 14.61
CA LEU A 243 -10.84 8.98 13.36
C LEU A 243 -10.82 10.22 12.48
N SER A 244 -9.76 10.38 11.69
CA SER A 244 -9.67 11.48 10.70
C SER A 244 -10.73 11.39 9.58
N GLY A 245 -11.45 10.28 9.46
CA GLY A 245 -12.53 10.09 8.48
C GLY A 245 -13.55 9.03 8.95
N ARG A 246 -14.73 9.01 8.32
CA ARG A 246 -15.84 8.10 8.66
C ARG A 246 -15.71 6.71 8.03
N ASP A 247 -14.82 6.59 7.06
CA ASP A 247 -14.59 5.43 6.20
C ASP A 247 -13.71 4.34 6.86
N GLY A 248 -13.38 4.49 8.14
CA GLY A 248 -12.41 3.66 8.85
C GLY A 248 -10.96 3.92 8.45
N LEU A 249 -10.13 2.89 8.57
CA LEU A 249 -8.70 2.92 8.30
C LEU A 249 -8.39 2.31 6.92
N ASN A 250 -7.92 3.12 5.99
CA ASN A 250 -7.62 2.67 4.62
C ASN A 250 -6.16 2.94 4.26
N TYR A 251 -5.34 1.89 4.24
CA TYR A 251 -3.93 1.97 3.87
C TYR A 251 -3.72 2.04 2.35
N ARG A 252 -4.73 1.69 1.53
CA ARG A 252 -4.56 1.56 0.08
C ARG A 252 -3.33 0.71 -0.29
N ASP A 253 -2.72 0.97 -1.44
CA ASP A 253 -1.51 0.33 -1.96
C ASP A 253 -0.19 0.89 -1.38
N SER A 254 -0.22 2.10 -0.81
CA SER A 254 0.99 2.85 -0.46
C SER A 254 1.03 3.38 0.98
N GLY A 255 -0.10 3.34 1.69
CA GLY A 255 -0.17 3.75 3.09
C GLY A 255 0.65 2.84 3.98
N SER A 256 1.34 3.47 4.94
CA SER A 256 2.25 2.84 5.90
C SER A 256 1.68 2.88 7.32
N THR A 257 1.22 4.05 7.75
CA THR A 257 0.77 4.30 9.13
C THR A 257 -0.51 5.12 9.15
N LEU A 258 -1.44 4.74 10.02
CA LEU A 258 -2.64 5.49 10.33
C LEU A 258 -2.79 5.62 11.85
N SER A 259 -3.51 6.64 12.30
CA SER A 259 -3.73 6.88 13.72
C SER A 259 -5.19 7.09 14.03
N LEU A 260 -5.60 6.66 15.22
CA LEU A 260 -6.88 6.98 15.82
C LEU A 260 -6.68 7.42 17.27
N ARG A 261 -7.68 8.10 17.83
CA ARG A 261 -7.67 8.51 19.22
C ARG A 261 -8.78 7.80 19.97
N ILE A 262 -8.45 7.35 21.18
CA ILE A 262 -9.43 6.78 22.11
C ILE A 262 -9.54 7.75 23.27
N ARG A 263 -10.75 8.21 23.59
CA ARG A 263 -10.99 9.13 24.71
C ARG A 263 -11.97 8.53 25.70
N ASN A 264 -11.64 8.60 26.98
CA ASN A 264 -12.58 8.29 28.05
C ASN A 264 -13.61 9.42 28.18
N MET A 265 -14.88 9.04 28.14
CA MET A 265 -16.03 9.92 28.23
C MET A 265 -16.78 9.78 29.55
N SER A 266 -16.32 8.90 30.44
CA SER A 266 -16.90 8.64 31.76
C SER A 266 -16.17 9.37 32.89
N GLY A 267 -16.87 9.53 34.01
CA GLY A 267 -16.30 10.10 35.24
C GLY A 267 -15.39 9.15 36.03
N GLN A 268 -15.07 7.96 35.50
CA GLN A 268 -14.23 6.94 36.14
C GLN A 268 -13.17 6.43 35.16
N PRO A 269 -12.07 5.80 35.62
CA PRO A 269 -11.14 5.14 34.72
C PRO A 269 -11.80 4.02 33.92
N VAL A 270 -11.42 3.89 32.64
CA VAL A 270 -11.95 2.88 31.71
C VAL A 270 -10.78 2.11 31.11
N ILE A 271 -10.87 0.79 31.05
CA ILE A 271 -9.95 -0.03 30.26
C ILE A 271 -10.62 -0.30 28.92
N VAL A 272 -9.98 0.14 27.84
CA VAL A 272 -10.44 -0.13 26.47
C VAL A 272 -9.58 -1.23 25.88
N GLN A 273 -10.21 -2.25 25.32
CA GLN A 273 -9.59 -3.34 24.60
C GLN A 273 -9.80 -3.19 23.10
N MET A 274 -8.79 -3.52 22.30
CA MET A 274 -8.86 -3.58 20.83
C MET A 274 -8.44 -4.95 20.32
N ASP A 275 -9.30 -5.56 19.51
CA ASP A 275 -9.06 -6.82 18.80
C ASP A 275 -9.18 -6.65 17.28
N LEU A 276 -8.48 -7.48 16.50
CA LEU A 276 -8.65 -7.56 15.05
C LEU A 276 -9.49 -8.78 14.70
N LEU A 277 -10.63 -8.54 14.06
CA LEU A 277 -11.55 -9.54 13.57
C LEU A 277 -11.46 -9.66 12.03
N PRO A 278 -11.60 -10.88 11.47
CA PRO A 278 -11.73 -11.06 10.03
C PRO A 278 -13.00 -10.39 9.51
N SER A 279 -12.92 -9.85 8.28
CA SER A 279 -14.11 -9.54 7.51
C SER A 279 -14.86 -10.83 7.16
N GLU A 280 -16.19 -10.78 7.14
CA GLU A 280 -16.98 -11.83 6.49
C GLU A 280 -16.77 -11.82 4.98
N ASN A 281 -17.23 -12.91 4.32
CA ASN A 281 -17.25 -12.97 2.86
C ASN A 281 -18.16 -11.88 2.28
N PRO A 282 -17.71 -11.17 1.23
CA PRO A 282 -18.50 -10.15 0.56
C PRO A 282 -19.78 -10.73 -0.07
N PRO A 283 -20.84 -9.90 -0.23
CA PRO A 283 -21.97 -10.21 -1.10
C PRO A 283 -21.56 -10.45 -2.55
N ASP A 284 -22.42 -11.10 -3.33
CA ASP A 284 -22.19 -11.31 -4.77
C ASP A 284 -22.04 -9.97 -5.50
N GLY A 285 -21.03 -9.88 -6.38
CA GLY A 285 -20.73 -8.67 -7.16
C GLY A 285 -19.77 -7.68 -6.48
N GLU A 286 -19.47 -7.87 -5.19
CA GLU A 286 -18.46 -7.09 -4.46
C GLU A 286 -17.06 -7.74 -4.57
N PRO A 287 -15.96 -6.97 -4.47
CA PRO A 287 -14.60 -7.52 -4.56
C PRO A 287 -14.32 -8.57 -3.46
N PRO A 288 -13.62 -9.68 -3.79
CA PRO A 288 -13.21 -10.67 -2.80
C PRO A 288 -12.30 -10.06 -1.74
N VAL A 289 -12.40 -10.58 -0.52
CA VAL A 289 -11.44 -10.31 0.56
C VAL A 289 -10.47 -11.49 0.63
N ASP A 290 -9.20 -11.23 0.36
CA ASP A 290 -8.18 -12.27 0.19
C ASP A 290 -7.43 -12.58 1.50
N GLY A 291 -7.52 -11.71 2.50
CA GLY A 291 -6.84 -11.90 3.78
C GLY A 291 -7.05 -10.76 4.77
N LEU A 292 -6.33 -10.85 5.89
CA LEU A 292 -6.34 -9.86 6.97
C LEU A 292 -5.15 -8.90 6.85
N PRO A 293 -5.36 -7.59 7.05
CA PRO A 293 -4.24 -6.65 7.14
C PRO A 293 -3.28 -7.04 8.28
N GLN A 294 -1.98 -7.11 7.98
CA GLN A 294 -0.93 -7.39 8.97
C GLN A 294 -0.61 -6.11 9.74
N LEU A 295 -1.27 -5.89 10.88
CA LEU A 295 -1.17 -4.62 11.62
C LEU A 295 -0.17 -4.71 12.79
N LEU A 296 0.55 -3.62 13.00
CA LEU A 296 1.43 -3.38 14.13
C LEU A 296 0.89 -2.23 14.96
N VAL A 297 0.91 -2.34 16.28
CA VAL A 297 0.66 -1.22 17.19
C VAL A 297 1.99 -0.63 17.62
N ARG A 298 2.17 0.68 17.40
CA ARG A 298 3.42 1.36 17.77
C ARG A 298 3.54 1.45 19.30
N GLY A 299 4.70 1.03 19.82
CA GLY A 299 5.07 1.23 21.22
C GLY A 299 5.52 2.67 21.51
N PRO A 300 5.90 2.96 22.77
CA PRO A 300 6.46 4.26 23.13
C PRO A 300 7.77 4.53 22.38
N THR A 301 8.04 5.81 22.10
CA THR A 301 9.32 6.23 21.53
C THR A 301 10.41 6.21 22.60
N ASP A 302 11.51 5.53 22.30
CA ASP A 302 12.71 5.51 23.12
C ASP A 302 13.40 6.90 23.03
N PRO A 303 13.65 7.58 24.15
CA PRO A 303 14.18 8.95 24.15
C PRO A 303 15.67 9.02 23.78
N GLU A 304 16.42 7.92 23.85
CA GLU A 304 17.85 7.89 23.51
C GLU A 304 18.05 7.64 22.02
N THR A 305 17.27 6.71 21.45
CA THR A 305 17.39 6.30 20.04
C THR A 305 16.43 7.02 19.10
N LEU A 306 15.39 7.67 19.64
CA LEU A 306 14.28 8.26 18.89
C LEU A 306 13.54 7.26 17.99
N THR A 307 13.63 5.96 18.31
CA THR A 307 12.91 4.89 17.62
C THR A 307 11.76 4.36 18.46
N ALA A 308 10.77 3.74 17.84
CA ALA A 308 9.68 3.07 18.55
C ALA A 308 9.72 1.56 18.29
N GLY A 309 9.56 0.78 19.34
CA GLY A 309 9.20 -0.64 19.22
C GLY A 309 7.77 -0.80 18.71
N PHE A 310 7.34 -2.04 18.56
CA PHE A 310 5.99 -2.38 18.17
C PHE A 310 5.57 -3.73 18.72
N GLU A 311 4.28 -3.96 18.71
CA GLU A 311 3.68 -5.27 18.96
C GLU A 311 2.79 -5.63 17.77
N ILE A 312 2.74 -6.92 17.43
CA ILE A 312 1.95 -7.43 16.31
C ILE A 312 0.51 -7.61 16.77
N LEU A 313 -0.45 -7.09 16.00
CA LEU A 313 -1.87 -7.32 16.24
C LEU A 313 -2.29 -8.68 15.68
N ILE A 314 -2.35 -9.68 16.56
CA ILE A 314 -2.71 -11.06 16.19
C ILE A 314 -4.24 -11.21 16.18
N PRO A 315 -4.86 -11.56 15.05
CA PRO A 315 -6.31 -11.76 14.97
C PRO A 315 -6.81 -12.86 15.90
N GLY A 316 -7.93 -12.63 16.59
CA GLY A 316 -8.65 -13.66 17.36
C GLY A 316 -7.90 -14.29 18.54
N ALA A 317 -6.77 -13.73 18.96
CA ALA A 317 -5.95 -14.28 20.05
C ALA A 317 -6.57 -14.11 21.45
N GLY A 318 -7.64 -13.31 21.58
CA GLY A 318 -8.29 -13.01 22.86
C GLY A 318 -7.42 -12.21 23.84
N ASN A 319 -6.24 -11.76 23.39
CA ASN A 319 -5.28 -10.93 24.12
C ASN A 319 -5.12 -9.60 23.39
N GLY A 320 -6.23 -8.94 23.07
CA GLY A 320 -6.24 -7.64 22.42
C GLY A 320 -5.43 -6.59 23.17
N PHE A 321 -5.08 -5.50 22.47
CA PHE A 321 -4.37 -4.39 23.10
C PHE A 321 -5.26 -3.70 24.11
N GLN A 322 -4.70 -3.31 25.25
CA GLN A 322 -5.45 -2.65 26.31
C GLN A 322 -4.83 -1.30 26.67
N TRP A 323 -5.69 -0.31 26.86
CA TRP A 323 -5.33 0.99 27.40
C TRP A 323 -6.16 1.28 28.62
N THR A 324 -5.51 1.60 29.74
CA THR A 324 -6.17 2.15 30.92
C THR A 324 -6.20 3.66 30.78
N LEU A 325 -7.39 4.22 30.59
CA LEU A 325 -7.61 5.65 30.45
C LEU A 325 -8.08 6.22 31.79
N ALA A 326 -7.47 7.33 32.22
CA ALA A 326 -7.91 8.09 33.39
C ALA A 326 -9.33 8.65 33.18
N ALA A 327 -9.98 9.12 34.25
CA ALA A 327 -11.32 9.69 34.14
C ALA A 327 -11.33 10.89 33.18
N LYS A 328 -12.49 11.17 32.57
CA LYS A 328 -12.66 12.29 31.64
C LYS A 328 -12.14 13.60 32.24
N ASN A 329 -11.36 14.34 31.45
CA ASN A 329 -10.70 15.61 31.81
C ASN A 329 -9.51 15.47 32.80
N GLU A 330 -9.01 14.26 33.03
CA GLU A 330 -7.76 14.02 33.75
C GLU A 330 -6.60 13.72 32.78
N GLU A 331 -5.36 13.87 33.24
CA GLU A 331 -4.18 13.48 32.47
C GLU A 331 -4.21 11.98 32.19
N GLY A 332 -4.06 11.59 30.92
CA GLY A 332 -4.18 10.19 30.49
C GLY A 332 -5.61 9.73 30.19
N SER A 333 -6.59 10.64 30.10
CA SER A 333 -7.96 10.30 29.66
C SER A 333 -8.08 10.05 28.15
N GLU A 334 -7.00 10.24 27.39
CA GLU A 334 -6.94 10.04 25.95
C GLU A 334 -5.61 9.39 25.56
N VAL A 335 -5.65 8.53 24.55
CA VAL A 335 -4.45 7.94 23.93
C VAL A 335 -4.55 8.02 22.40
N GLU A 336 -3.43 8.30 21.75
CA GLU A 336 -3.27 8.12 20.31
C GLU A 336 -2.75 6.71 20.04
N VAL A 337 -3.51 5.94 19.26
CA VAL A 337 -3.10 4.62 18.78
C VAL A 337 -2.57 4.77 17.36
N VAL A 338 -1.28 4.51 17.19
CA VAL A 338 -0.63 4.51 15.87
C VAL A 338 -0.53 3.08 15.37
N LEU A 339 -1.21 2.81 14.27
CA LEU A 339 -1.25 1.53 13.58
C LEU A 339 -0.35 1.59 12.35
N GLY A 340 0.45 0.56 12.17
CA GLY A 340 1.31 0.38 11.01
C GLY A 340 0.91 -0.86 10.22
N LEU A 341 0.95 -0.80 8.90
CA LEU A 341 0.81 -1.98 8.05
C LEU A 341 2.18 -2.61 7.80
N ASP A 342 2.37 -3.84 8.26
CA ASP A 342 3.58 -4.62 8.00
C ASP A 342 3.50 -5.29 6.63
N ARG A 343 3.78 -4.50 5.59
CA ARG A 343 3.72 -4.99 4.21
C ARG A 343 4.69 -6.13 3.92
N ALA A 344 5.79 -6.21 4.68
CA ALA A 344 6.74 -7.30 4.55
C ALA A 344 6.24 -8.64 5.13
N ALA A 345 5.16 -8.62 5.93
CA ALA A 345 4.50 -9.81 6.44
C ALA A 345 3.31 -10.26 5.57
N ILE A 346 2.92 -9.48 4.56
CA ILE A 346 1.87 -9.83 3.60
C ILE A 346 2.41 -10.87 2.62
N THR A 347 1.63 -11.93 2.39
CA THR A 347 2.03 -13.05 1.50
C THR A 347 1.08 -13.24 0.32
N GLU A 348 -0.06 -12.55 0.37
CA GLU A 348 -1.07 -12.46 -0.67
C GLU A 348 -0.49 -11.79 -1.92
N PRO A 349 -0.97 -12.12 -3.12
CA PRO A 349 -0.43 -11.59 -4.37
C PRO A 349 -0.76 -10.09 -4.56
N PRO A 350 0.02 -9.35 -5.36
CA PRO A 350 -0.31 -7.97 -5.71
C PRO A 350 -1.72 -7.82 -6.29
N GLY A 351 -2.40 -6.74 -5.93
CA GLY A 351 -3.80 -6.49 -6.30
C GLY A 351 -4.82 -7.17 -5.38
N SER A 352 -4.39 -8.05 -4.46
CA SER A 352 -5.28 -8.59 -3.44
C SER A 352 -5.79 -7.53 -2.48
N LEU A 353 -7.00 -7.74 -1.98
CA LEU A 353 -7.65 -6.87 -1.01
C LEU A 353 -7.65 -7.51 0.37
N LEU A 354 -6.97 -6.85 1.31
CA LEU A 354 -6.97 -7.25 2.72
C LEU A 354 -8.00 -6.41 3.48
N ALA A 355 -8.89 -7.06 4.22
CA ALA A 355 -9.94 -6.39 4.97
C ALA A 355 -10.20 -7.06 6.33
N GLY A 356 -10.42 -6.23 7.35
CA GLY A 356 -10.74 -6.66 8.70
C GLY A 356 -11.49 -5.60 9.48
N ILE A 357 -11.80 -5.90 10.73
CA ILE A 357 -12.55 -5.02 11.62
C ILE A 357 -11.75 -4.89 12.92
N LEU A 358 -11.39 -3.67 13.30
CA LEU A 358 -10.92 -3.40 14.65
C LEU A 358 -12.14 -3.32 15.56
N ASN A 359 -12.26 -4.25 16.49
CA ASN A 359 -13.29 -4.20 17.51
C ASN A 359 -12.74 -3.53 18.77
N PHE A 360 -13.44 -2.51 19.27
CA PHE A 360 -13.15 -1.84 20.52
C PHE A 360 -14.25 -2.12 21.55
N SER A 361 -13.85 -2.63 22.71
CA SER A 361 -14.74 -2.88 23.85
C SER A 361 -14.18 -2.27 25.13
N ASP A 362 -15.02 -2.10 26.16
CA ASP A 362 -14.58 -1.64 27.48
C ASP A 362 -14.70 -2.74 28.54
N SER A 363 -13.92 -2.59 29.63
CA SER A 363 -13.95 -3.49 30.79
C SER A 363 -15.30 -3.59 31.50
N GLY A 364 -16.18 -2.61 31.33
CA GLY A 364 -17.55 -2.64 31.85
C GLY A 364 -18.54 -3.39 30.96
N GLY A 365 -18.12 -3.81 29.75
CA GLY A 365 -18.97 -4.48 28.77
C GLY A 365 -20.09 -3.58 28.23
N MET A 366 -19.91 -2.26 28.27
CA MET A 366 -20.97 -1.32 27.88
C MET A 366 -21.01 -1.09 26.36
N LEU A 367 -19.86 -1.09 25.68
CA LEU A 367 -19.71 -0.78 24.26
C LEU A 367 -19.00 -1.87 23.47
N ASP A 368 -19.36 -1.92 22.19
CA ASP A 368 -18.78 -2.76 21.15
C ASP A 368 -18.74 -1.95 19.84
N ILE A 369 -17.58 -1.36 19.54
CA ILE A 369 -17.39 -0.43 18.42
C ILE A 369 -16.54 -1.09 17.33
N HIS A 370 -17.13 -1.20 16.14
CA HIS A 370 -16.45 -1.73 14.95
C HIS A 370 -15.87 -0.59 14.10
N VAL A 371 -14.56 -0.62 13.88
CA VAL A 371 -13.84 0.26 12.94
C VAL A 371 -13.33 -0.56 11.76
N PRO A 372 -13.79 -0.31 10.53
CA PRO A 372 -13.31 -1.05 9.37
C PRO A 372 -11.84 -0.72 9.07
N VAL A 373 -11.04 -1.72 8.71
CA VAL A 373 -9.65 -1.55 8.27
C VAL A 373 -9.37 -2.31 6.98
N ARG A 374 -8.61 -1.73 6.05
CA ARG A 374 -8.21 -2.37 4.79
C ARG A 374 -6.86 -1.94 4.26
N ALA A 375 -6.29 -2.78 3.42
CA ALA A 375 -5.11 -2.49 2.63
C ALA A 375 -5.20 -3.17 1.25
N ASP A 376 -4.62 -2.55 0.23
CA ASP A 376 -4.40 -3.16 -1.07
C ASP A 376 -2.95 -3.67 -1.12
N VAL A 377 -2.76 -4.91 -1.56
CA VAL A 377 -1.43 -5.50 -1.67
C VAL A 377 -0.69 -4.87 -2.86
N SER A 378 0.44 -4.25 -2.57
CA SER A 378 1.28 -3.57 -3.56
C SER A 378 2.24 -4.54 -4.24
N SER A 379 2.51 -4.31 -5.52
CA SER A 379 3.61 -4.96 -6.25
C SER A 379 4.93 -4.25 -5.99
N ASP A 380 6.05 -4.98 -5.99
CA ASP A 380 7.43 -4.44 -5.99
C ASP A 380 7.98 -4.22 -7.42
N ALA A 381 7.16 -4.43 -8.45
CA ALA A 381 7.57 -4.35 -9.85
C ALA A 381 7.97 -2.95 -10.33
N GLY A 382 8.71 -2.87 -11.43
CA GLY A 382 9.13 -1.64 -12.08
C GLY A 382 10.60 -1.30 -11.87
N LEU A 383 10.91 -0.01 -12.01
CA LEU A 383 12.28 0.45 -12.18
C LEU A 383 12.88 0.93 -10.86
N TRP A 384 14.00 0.32 -10.50
CA TRP A 384 14.79 0.64 -9.33
C TRP A 384 16.12 1.25 -9.76
N VAL A 385 16.42 2.45 -9.26
CA VAL A 385 17.66 3.16 -9.60
C VAL A 385 18.35 3.59 -8.32
N GLY A 386 19.66 3.40 -8.29
CA GLY A 386 20.48 3.84 -7.18
C GLY A 386 21.95 3.62 -7.41
N GLN A 387 22.67 3.31 -6.33
CA GLN A 387 24.11 3.11 -6.41
C GLN A 387 24.61 2.08 -5.39
N VAL A 388 25.74 1.49 -5.72
CA VAL A 388 26.66 0.83 -4.79
C VAL A 388 27.70 1.85 -4.37
N LEU A 389 28.05 1.88 -3.09
CA LEU A 389 29.28 2.48 -2.58
C LEU A 389 30.26 1.36 -2.28
N VAL A 390 31.23 1.16 -3.18
CA VAL A 390 32.29 0.17 -2.98
C VAL A 390 33.25 0.68 -1.91
N THR A 391 33.52 -0.15 -0.92
CA THR A 391 34.36 0.19 0.24
C THR A 391 35.54 -0.76 0.43
N GLU A 392 35.53 -1.94 -0.19
CA GLU A 392 36.60 -2.93 -0.07
C GLU A 392 36.94 -3.56 -1.41
N VAL A 393 38.22 -3.90 -1.61
CA VAL A 393 38.74 -4.57 -2.80
C VAL A 393 39.71 -5.70 -2.42
N GLY A 394 39.66 -6.80 -3.17
CA GLY A 394 40.60 -7.90 -3.07
C GLY A 394 41.97 -7.49 -3.60
N GLN A 395 43.01 -7.69 -2.80
CA GLN A 395 44.38 -7.38 -3.19
C GLN A 395 44.97 -8.43 -4.14
N TYR A 396 46.00 -8.02 -4.89
CA TYR A 396 46.89 -8.96 -5.58
C TYR A 396 48.31 -8.40 -5.52
N LEU A 397 48.87 -8.38 -4.30
CA LEU A 397 50.21 -7.85 -4.06
C LEU A 397 51.19 -9.02 -3.96
N LYS A 398 52.18 -9.04 -4.85
CA LYS A 398 53.27 -10.02 -4.83
C LYS A 398 54.40 -9.51 -3.96
N THR A 399 54.84 -10.33 -3.02
CA THR A 399 56.14 -10.15 -2.35
C THR A 399 57.16 -11.01 -3.08
N TYR A 400 58.25 -10.40 -3.50
CA TYR A 400 59.31 -11.09 -4.23
C TYR A 400 60.44 -11.48 -3.28
N ALA A 401 61.03 -12.64 -3.54
CA ALA A 401 62.17 -13.12 -2.78
C ALA A 401 63.33 -12.14 -2.88
N ALA A 402 63.80 -11.63 -1.75
CA ALA A 402 65.02 -10.84 -1.69
C ALA A 402 66.22 -11.71 -2.12
N GLY A 403 67.09 -11.15 -2.95
CA GLY A 403 68.38 -11.72 -3.28
C GLY A 403 69.34 -11.71 -2.09
N SER A 404 70.55 -12.21 -2.33
CA SER A 404 71.60 -12.14 -1.32
C SER A 404 71.88 -10.68 -0.97
N THR A 405 72.12 -10.39 0.31
CA THR A 405 72.65 -9.09 0.75
C THR A 405 74.13 -8.92 0.44
N ASP A 406 74.78 -9.96 -0.09
CA ASP A 406 76.18 -9.93 -0.49
C ASP A 406 76.34 -9.24 -1.86
N PRO A 407 77.20 -8.22 -1.96
CA PRO A 407 77.44 -7.52 -3.22
C PRO A 407 78.01 -8.47 -4.28
N LEU A 408 77.44 -8.43 -5.49
CA LEU A 408 77.99 -9.14 -6.64
C LEU A 408 79.27 -8.42 -7.08
N ILE A 409 80.45 -8.95 -6.73
CA ILE A 409 81.73 -8.39 -7.19
C ILE A 409 81.87 -8.72 -8.68
N VAL A 410 81.63 -7.74 -9.54
CA VAL A 410 82.07 -7.78 -10.93
C VAL A 410 83.51 -7.30 -10.95
N THR A 411 84.45 -8.14 -11.39
CA THR A 411 85.85 -7.75 -11.57
C THR A 411 85.94 -6.74 -12.72
N ASN A 412 85.78 -5.45 -12.39
CA ASN A 412 86.29 -4.24 -13.05
C ASN A 412 85.68 -3.01 -12.34
N ALA A 413 86.16 -2.71 -11.12
CA ALA A 413 86.10 -1.45 -10.38
C ALA A 413 84.76 -0.72 -10.08
N ASP A 414 83.60 -1.13 -10.62
CA ASP A 414 82.30 -0.57 -10.22
C ASP A 414 81.56 -1.54 -9.29
N LEU A 415 81.41 -1.14 -8.02
CA LEU A 415 80.63 -1.87 -7.02
C LEU A 415 79.13 -1.64 -7.31
N VAL A 416 78.46 -2.58 -7.97
CA VAL A 416 77.00 -2.55 -8.09
C VAL A 416 76.42 -3.25 -6.87
N VAL A 417 75.96 -2.49 -5.87
CA VAL A 417 75.11 -3.04 -4.80
C VAL A 417 73.73 -3.22 -5.41
N THR A 418 73.44 -4.43 -5.87
CA THR A 418 72.09 -4.74 -6.29
C THR A 418 71.29 -5.28 -5.11
N ASN A 419 70.21 -4.59 -4.79
CA ASN A 419 69.14 -5.13 -3.95
C ASN A 419 68.30 -6.10 -4.80
N ASP A 420 68.97 -7.06 -5.45
CA ASP A 420 68.38 -7.86 -6.54
C ASP A 420 67.28 -8.75 -5.99
N LEU A 421 66.16 -8.83 -6.69
CA LEU A 421 65.17 -9.85 -6.45
C LEU A 421 65.70 -11.19 -6.99
N ARG A 422 65.43 -12.32 -6.32
CA ARG A 422 65.87 -13.62 -6.82
C ARG A 422 65.14 -13.95 -8.13
N ILE A 423 65.89 -14.48 -9.07
CA ILE A 423 65.41 -14.93 -10.37
C ILE A 423 65.58 -16.46 -10.42
N SER A 424 64.58 -17.19 -10.92
CA SER A 424 64.64 -18.63 -11.14
C SER A 424 65.57 -18.97 -12.31
N GLU A 425 65.88 -20.27 -12.47
CA GLU A 425 66.66 -20.77 -13.62
C GLU A 425 66.00 -20.46 -14.98
N GLU A 426 64.69 -20.19 -14.98
CA GLU A 426 63.91 -19.80 -16.16
C GLU A 426 63.88 -18.28 -16.39
N GLY A 427 64.65 -17.49 -15.63
CA GLY A 427 64.70 -16.05 -15.77
C GLY A 427 63.50 -15.29 -15.18
N ARG A 428 62.72 -15.91 -14.28
CA ARG A 428 61.53 -15.28 -13.66
C ARG A 428 61.78 -14.89 -12.21
N TYR A 429 61.27 -13.75 -11.77
CA TYR A 429 61.32 -13.41 -10.34
C TYR A 429 60.61 -14.45 -9.47
N ILE A 430 61.26 -14.87 -8.39
CA ILE A 430 60.68 -15.78 -7.40
C ILE A 430 59.71 -14.99 -6.52
N VAL A 431 58.45 -15.45 -6.47
CA VAL A 431 57.39 -14.86 -5.64
C VAL A 431 57.31 -15.64 -4.34
N ASP A 432 57.57 -14.97 -3.21
CA ASP A 432 57.50 -15.57 -1.87
C ASP A 432 56.06 -15.71 -1.39
N SER A 433 55.23 -14.69 -1.65
CA SER A 433 53.84 -14.68 -1.23
C SER A 433 52.99 -13.79 -2.14
N VAL A 434 51.68 -14.05 -2.13
CA VAL A 434 50.69 -13.21 -2.80
C VAL A 434 49.60 -12.87 -1.78
N ASN A 435 49.47 -11.59 -1.43
CA ASN A 435 48.35 -11.12 -0.62
C ASN A 435 47.09 -11.04 -1.48
N ARG A 436 46.04 -11.73 -1.03
CA ARG A 436 44.70 -11.75 -1.65
C ARG A 436 43.59 -11.33 -0.69
N ASN A 437 43.94 -10.71 0.43
CA ASN A 437 42.98 -10.23 1.41
C ASN A 437 42.07 -9.17 0.80
N ILE A 438 40.85 -9.10 1.32
CA ILE A 438 39.92 -8.02 1.05
C ILE A 438 40.20 -6.93 2.06
N GLU A 439 40.48 -5.73 1.58
CA GLU A 439 40.94 -4.61 2.40
C GLU A 439 40.19 -3.33 1.99
N PRO A 440 40.02 -2.36 2.92
CA PRO A 440 39.30 -1.14 2.64
C PRO A 440 40.02 -0.25 1.61
N VAL A 441 39.25 0.46 0.79
CA VAL A 441 39.79 1.49 -0.10
C VAL A 441 39.91 2.84 0.63
N ALA A 442 40.89 3.66 0.24
CA ALA A 442 41.09 4.98 0.83
C ALA A 442 39.89 5.94 0.62
N ARG A 443 39.10 5.71 -0.43
CA ARG A 443 37.87 6.46 -0.73
C ARG A 443 36.88 5.53 -1.41
N ALA A 444 35.67 5.46 -0.88
CA ALA A 444 34.59 4.71 -1.51
C ALA A 444 34.28 5.28 -2.90
N TYR A 445 34.05 4.41 -3.89
CA TYR A 445 33.69 4.82 -5.24
C TYR A 445 32.28 4.33 -5.61
N PRO A 446 31.44 5.21 -6.19
CA PRO A 446 30.06 4.88 -6.51
C PRO A 446 29.94 4.14 -7.85
N LEU A 447 29.11 3.10 -7.89
CA LEU A 447 28.68 2.43 -9.12
C LEU A 447 27.15 2.55 -9.24
N ARG A 448 26.63 3.01 -10.37
CA ARG A 448 25.18 3.13 -10.55
C ARG A 448 24.53 1.76 -10.76
N LEU A 449 23.44 1.48 -10.04
CA LEU A 449 22.57 0.34 -10.29
C LEU A 449 21.30 0.78 -11.01
N ILE A 450 20.90 0.01 -12.00
CA ILE A 450 19.64 0.10 -12.71
C ILE A 450 19.08 -1.31 -12.74
N VAL A 451 18.00 -1.56 -11.99
CA VAL A 451 17.38 -2.88 -11.90
C VAL A 451 15.90 -2.72 -12.25
N HIS A 452 15.43 -3.50 -13.21
CA HIS A 452 14.01 -3.62 -13.48
C HIS A 452 13.48 -4.90 -12.83
N SER A 453 12.45 -4.81 -12.01
CA SER A 453 11.77 -5.96 -11.42
C SER A 453 10.44 -6.19 -12.15
N PRO A 454 10.22 -7.30 -12.85
CA PRO A 454 8.91 -7.57 -13.45
C PRO A 454 7.86 -7.92 -12.38
N GLU A 455 6.58 -7.96 -12.75
CA GLU A 455 5.49 -8.45 -11.89
C GLU A 455 5.67 -9.93 -11.52
N SER A 456 6.26 -10.71 -12.44
CA SER A 456 6.61 -12.10 -12.22
C SER A 456 7.93 -12.47 -12.90
N GLY A 457 8.70 -13.36 -12.27
CA GLY A 457 10.00 -13.79 -12.76
C GLY A 457 11.17 -12.98 -12.22
N ASN A 458 12.36 -13.20 -12.79
CA ASN A 458 13.58 -12.65 -12.23
C ASN A 458 13.78 -11.18 -12.59
N ALA A 459 14.44 -10.44 -11.70
CA ALA A 459 14.85 -9.08 -11.96
C ALA A 459 15.90 -9.00 -13.09
N LEU A 460 16.05 -7.82 -13.68
CA LEU A 460 16.96 -7.54 -14.79
C LEU A 460 17.90 -6.39 -14.44
N LEU A 461 19.21 -6.64 -14.43
CA LEU A 461 20.24 -5.61 -14.36
C LEU A 461 20.38 -4.95 -15.74
N MET A 462 20.37 -3.62 -15.79
CA MET A 462 20.40 -2.87 -17.06
C MET A 462 21.62 -1.95 -17.14
N GLN A 463 22.21 -1.84 -18.34
CA GLN A 463 23.26 -0.86 -18.62
C GLN A 463 22.66 0.53 -18.85
N GLN A 464 21.52 0.60 -19.53
CA GLN A 464 20.82 1.83 -19.85
C GLN A 464 19.31 1.60 -19.87
N VAL A 465 18.55 2.64 -19.52
CA VAL A 465 17.10 2.66 -19.64
C VAL A 465 16.62 4.07 -19.91
N TYR A 466 15.50 4.18 -20.62
CA TYR A 466 14.75 5.41 -20.79
C TYR A 466 13.44 5.31 -20.00
N PHE A 467 13.11 6.39 -19.29
CA PHE A 467 11.85 6.57 -18.61
C PHE A 467 11.22 7.89 -19.08
N GLY A 468 10.00 7.82 -19.59
CA GLY A 468 9.32 8.96 -20.20
C GLY A 468 7.93 8.60 -20.68
N VAL A 469 7.49 9.22 -21.78
CA VAL A 469 6.19 8.95 -22.39
C VAL A 469 6.32 8.53 -23.86
N ASP A 470 5.40 7.69 -24.32
CA ASP A 470 5.27 7.30 -25.72
C ASP A 470 4.45 8.33 -26.52
N ALA A 471 4.29 8.11 -27.83
CA ALA A 471 3.52 8.96 -28.74
C ALA A 471 2.04 9.12 -28.38
N PHE A 472 1.51 8.30 -27.47
CA PHE A 472 0.14 8.40 -26.93
C PHE A 472 0.11 9.06 -25.55
N SER A 473 1.21 9.69 -25.13
CA SER A 473 1.39 10.28 -23.80
C SER A 473 1.21 9.28 -22.65
N ARG A 474 1.44 7.99 -22.89
CA ARG A 474 1.44 6.95 -21.84
C ARG A 474 2.85 6.84 -21.26
N PRO A 475 3.00 6.75 -19.93
CA PRO A 475 4.31 6.58 -19.33
C PRO A 475 4.88 5.20 -19.68
N VAL A 476 6.16 5.14 -20.05
CA VAL A 476 6.85 3.92 -20.49
C VAL A 476 8.26 3.83 -19.90
N ILE A 477 8.71 2.58 -19.70
CA ILE A 477 10.11 2.22 -19.53
C ILE A 477 10.54 1.50 -20.79
N THR A 478 11.65 1.88 -21.39
CA THR A 478 12.13 1.27 -22.65
C THR A 478 13.65 1.22 -22.71
N ARG A 479 14.17 0.29 -23.52
CA ARG A 479 15.60 0.18 -23.84
C ARG A 479 15.99 1.07 -25.02
N GLU A 480 15.02 1.51 -25.83
CA GLU A 480 15.27 2.28 -27.05
C GLU A 480 14.60 3.65 -27.02
N GLU A 481 15.34 4.68 -27.43
CA GLU A 481 14.81 6.05 -27.56
C GLU A 481 13.69 6.16 -28.62
N SER A 482 13.66 5.23 -29.58
CA SER A 482 12.68 5.17 -30.69
C SER A 482 11.23 4.98 -30.23
N VAL A 483 11.02 4.43 -29.04
CA VAL A 483 9.69 4.18 -28.44
C VAL A 483 9.08 5.45 -27.83
N LEU A 484 9.92 6.44 -27.52
CA LEU A 484 9.51 7.68 -26.84
C LEU A 484 8.93 8.70 -27.82
N ASP A 485 8.06 9.58 -27.33
CA ASP A 485 7.57 10.73 -28.09
C ASP A 485 8.70 11.78 -28.29
N PRO A 486 9.13 12.03 -29.55
CA PRO A 486 10.15 13.04 -29.85
C PRO A 486 9.77 14.46 -29.42
N ASP A 487 8.47 14.77 -29.35
CA ASP A 487 7.97 16.08 -28.93
C ASP A 487 8.02 16.26 -27.40
N LYS A 488 8.38 15.21 -26.65
CA LYS A 488 8.41 15.18 -25.16
C LYS A 488 9.77 14.82 -24.57
N TYR A 489 10.86 14.93 -25.35
CA TYR A 489 12.22 14.62 -24.87
C TYR A 489 12.68 15.46 -23.67
N ASP A 490 12.10 16.64 -23.44
CA ASP A 490 12.33 17.44 -22.23
C ASP A 490 11.81 16.76 -20.94
N GLN A 491 10.82 15.89 -21.07
CA GLN A 491 10.21 15.10 -19.99
C GLN A 491 10.85 13.73 -19.82
N VAL A 492 11.62 13.27 -20.80
CA VAL A 492 12.32 11.97 -20.79
C VAL A 492 13.56 12.02 -19.89
N ARG A 493 13.87 10.91 -19.24
CA ARG A 493 15.13 10.67 -18.54
C ARG A 493 15.80 9.42 -19.11
N ARG A 494 17.06 9.57 -19.51
CA ARG A 494 17.96 8.45 -19.80
C ARG A 494 18.87 8.21 -18.59
N VAL A 495 18.83 7.00 -18.05
CA VAL A 495 19.70 6.58 -16.96
C VAL A 495 20.71 5.58 -17.51
N THR A 496 21.99 5.71 -17.14
CA THR A 496 23.07 4.85 -17.67
C THR A 496 24.07 4.49 -16.59
N ALA A 497 24.43 3.21 -16.51
CA ALA A 497 25.45 2.63 -15.65
C ALA A 497 26.74 2.43 -16.46
N ILE A 498 27.65 3.40 -16.36
CA ILE A 498 28.87 3.46 -17.18
C ILE A 498 29.90 2.36 -16.88
N HIS A 499 29.77 1.67 -15.75
CA HIS A 499 30.69 0.59 -15.41
C HIS A 499 30.31 -0.74 -16.06
N LEU A 500 29.11 -0.87 -16.64
CA LEU A 500 28.65 -2.08 -17.33
C LEU A 500 28.97 -1.97 -18.83
N PRO A 501 29.29 -3.09 -19.51
CA PRO A 501 29.63 -3.08 -20.93
C PRO A 501 28.45 -2.62 -21.78
N TRP A 502 28.72 -1.82 -22.80
CA TRP A 502 27.71 -1.27 -23.69
C TRP A 502 27.47 -2.17 -24.90
N SER A 503 26.20 -2.39 -25.23
CA SER A 503 25.77 -2.96 -26.51
C SER A 503 24.59 -2.15 -27.07
N GLY A 504 24.44 -2.13 -28.40
CA GLY A 504 23.31 -1.47 -29.04
C GLY A 504 21.97 -2.18 -28.78
N GLU A 505 22.02 -3.51 -28.61
CA GLU A 505 20.84 -4.34 -28.29
C GLU A 505 20.37 -4.14 -26.83
N ASN A 506 21.26 -3.73 -25.93
CA ASN A 506 20.98 -3.48 -24.51
C ASN A 506 20.09 -4.55 -23.83
N PRO A 507 20.38 -5.86 -23.97
CA PRO A 507 19.49 -6.93 -23.50
C PRO A 507 19.38 -7.01 -21.96
N GLY A 508 20.30 -6.36 -21.24
CA GLY A 508 20.45 -6.49 -19.80
C GLY A 508 21.02 -7.85 -19.38
N TRP A 509 21.10 -8.06 -18.07
CA TRP A 509 21.56 -9.31 -17.46
C TRP A 509 20.54 -9.77 -16.44
N GLN A 510 19.98 -10.96 -16.65
CA GLN A 510 18.97 -11.52 -15.77
C GLN A 510 19.61 -11.93 -14.45
N PHE A 511 18.97 -11.54 -13.34
CA PHE A 511 19.27 -12.12 -12.04
C PHE A 511 18.75 -13.56 -11.95
N ASP A 512 19.22 -14.32 -10.97
CA ASP A 512 18.75 -15.67 -10.65
C ASP A 512 17.49 -15.70 -9.76
N GLY A 513 16.92 -14.54 -9.41
CA GLY A 513 15.70 -14.43 -8.59
C GLY A 513 15.02 -13.07 -8.66
N THR A 514 13.97 -12.93 -7.83
CA THR A 514 13.17 -11.71 -7.67
C THR A 514 13.89 -10.69 -6.77
N LEU A 515 13.65 -9.40 -7.02
CA LEU A 515 14.19 -8.31 -6.19
C LEU A 515 13.29 -8.09 -4.97
N GLU A 516 13.54 -8.82 -3.88
CA GLU A 516 12.75 -8.77 -2.65
C GLU A 516 13.65 -8.59 -1.41
N ARG A 517 13.09 -8.03 -0.33
CA ARG A 517 13.81 -7.88 0.95
C ARG A 517 14.24 -9.24 1.52
N GLY A 518 15.45 -9.29 2.07
CA GLY A 518 16.02 -10.51 2.64
C GLY A 518 16.49 -11.55 1.61
N ARG A 519 16.33 -11.30 0.30
CA ARG A 519 16.82 -12.18 -0.76
C ARG A 519 18.25 -11.82 -1.17
N SER A 520 18.95 -12.84 -1.65
CA SER A 520 20.23 -12.69 -2.34
C SER A 520 20.04 -13.07 -3.80
N ILE A 521 20.39 -12.17 -4.72
CA ILE A 521 20.25 -12.38 -6.16
C ILE A 521 21.57 -12.08 -6.87
N SER A 522 21.88 -12.84 -7.93
CA SER A 522 23.12 -12.73 -8.69
C SER A 522 22.88 -12.65 -10.20
N ALA A 523 23.66 -11.82 -10.89
CA ALA A 523 23.67 -11.71 -12.36
C ALA A 523 25.10 -11.85 -12.88
N GLN A 524 25.27 -12.59 -13.98
CA GLN A 524 26.57 -12.75 -14.66
C GLN A 524 26.68 -11.77 -15.83
N VAL A 525 27.68 -10.89 -15.78
CA VAL A 525 28.02 -9.93 -16.82
C VAL A 525 29.32 -10.37 -17.49
N THR A 526 29.25 -10.74 -18.77
CA THR A 526 30.42 -11.15 -19.55
C THR A 526 30.79 -10.07 -20.56
N THR A 527 32.05 -9.64 -20.53
CA THR A 527 32.69 -8.83 -21.58
C THR A 527 33.68 -9.70 -22.31
N ALA A 528 33.39 -10.05 -23.56
CA ALA A 528 34.26 -10.89 -24.37
C ALA A 528 35.61 -10.22 -24.61
N PHE A 529 36.67 -11.03 -24.75
CA PHE A 529 38.01 -10.52 -25.04
C PHE A 529 38.06 -9.65 -26.31
N ASN A 530 37.19 -9.93 -27.29
CA ASN A 530 37.08 -9.17 -28.55
C ASN A 530 35.93 -8.16 -28.58
N ASP A 531 35.39 -7.76 -27.43
CA ASP A 531 34.45 -6.66 -27.37
C ASP A 531 35.18 -5.31 -27.55
N HIS A 532 35.31 -4.89 -28.80
CA HIS A 532 35.92 -3.62 -29.20
C HIS A 532 35.20 -2.36 -28.68
N ARG A 533 34.01 -2.49 -28.09
CA ARG A 533 33.24 -1.36 -27.55
C ARG A 533 33.47 -1.17 -26.06
N SER A 534 33.66 -2.27 -25.34
CA SER A 534 33.63 -2.25 -23.86
C SER A 534 34.82 -2.87 -23.18
N ASN A 535 35.64 -3.67 -23.87
CA ASN A 535 36.77 -4.35 -23.23
C ASN A 535 37.89 -3.33 -22.91
N PRO A 536 38.27 -3.15 -21.62
CA PRO A 536 39.26 -2.14 -21.23
C PRO A 536 40.69 -2.50 -21.63
N PHE A 537 40.95 -3.73 -22.08
CA PHE A 537 42.27 -4.17 -22.55
C PHE A 537 42.47 -3.95 -24.06
N LEU A 538 41.43 -3.54 -24.78
CA LEU A 538 41.47 -3.33 -26.22
C LEU A 538 41.67 -1.88 -26.59
N HIS A 539 42.57 -1.63 -27.54
CA HIS A 539 42.72 -0.34 -28.19
C HIS A 539 42.17 -0.41 -29.62
N THR A 540 40.85 -0.36 -29.77
CA THR A 540 40.14 -0.55 -31.06
C THR A 540 40.66 0.29 -32.24
N TYR A 541 41.26 1.45 -31.97
CA TYR A 541 41.76 2.36 -33.00
C TYR A 541 43.29 2.53 -32.96
N HIS A 542 44.02 1.68 -32.22
CA HIS A 542 45.48 1.72 -32.15
C HIS A 542 46.06 0.31 -32.41
N PRO A 543 47.09 0.19 -33.27
CA PRO A 543 47.72 -1.10 -33.61
C PRO A 543 48.27 -1.94 -32.45
N ASP A 544 48.52 -1.30 -31.31
CA ASP A 544 48.98 -2.00 -30.11
C ASP A 544 47.77 -2.45 -29.30
N HIS A 545 47.56 -3.77 -29.15
CA HIS A 545 46.44 -4.38 -28.42
C HIS A 545 45.07 -4.23 -29.09
N ASP A 546 44.98 -4.45 -30.40
CA ASP A 546 43.73 -4.46 -31.17
C ASP A 546 43.16 -5.88 -31.40
N ASN A 547 43.77 -6.90 -30.79
CA ASN A 547 43.52 -8.32 -31.04
C ASN A 547 43.75 -8.74 -32.50
N LEU A 548 44.57 -8.05 -33.30
CA LEU A 548 44.87 -8.47 -34.66
C LEU A 548 46.31 -8.99 -34.80
N ASP A 549 46.52 -9.92 -35.73
CA ASP A 549 47.87 -10.34 -36.10
C ASP A 549 48.69 -9.16 -36.64
N ASN A 550 50.00 -9.32 -36.74
CA ASN A 550 50.90 -8.26 -37.25
C ASN A 550 50.62 -7.77 -38.68
N ARG A 551 49.67 -8.40 -39.39
CA ARG A 551 49.19 -8.01 -40.72
C ARG A 551 47.82 -7.35 -40.69
N PHE A 552 47.20 -7.21 -39.52
CA PHE A 552 45.85 -6.69 -39.30
C PHE A 552 44.77 -7.46 -40.06
N LYS A 553 44.94 -8.79 -40.18
CA LYS A 553 44.05 -9.64 -41.00
C LYS A 553 43.30 -10.70 -40.21
N GLN A 554 43.87 -11.16 -39.10
CA GLN A 554 43.29 -12.24 -38.32
C GLN A 554 43.17 -11.83 -36.87
N GLU A 555 42.01 -12.11 -36.28
CA GLU A 555 41.79 -11.93 -34.87
C GLU A 555 42.61 -12.94 -34.06
N LEU A 556 43.33 -12.44 -33.07
CA LEU A 556 44.09 -13.23 -32.11
C LEU A 556 43.16 -13.83 -31.07
N GLY A 557 43.51 -15.02 -30.58
CA GLY A 557 42.72 -15.68 -29.55
C GLY A 557 42.81 -14.98 -28.18
N GLN A 558 41.81 -15.23 -27.33
CA GLN A 558 41.76 -14.78 -25.94
C GLN A 558 43.09 -14.96 -25.20
N GLY A 559 43.48 -13.92 -24.45
CA GLY A 559 44.68 -13.90 -23.63
C GLY A 559 45.96 -13.58 -24.39
N SER A 560 45.90 -13.44 -25.72
CA SER A 560 47.05 -13.00 -26.52
C SER A 560 47.34 -11.51 -26.27
N GLU A 561 46.32 -10.66 -26.34
CA GLU A 561 46.44 -9.22 -26.08
C GLU A 561 45.41 -8.71 -25.07
N SER A 562 44.22 -9.32 -25.05
CA SER A 562 43.09 -8.95 -24.19
C SER A 562 42.47 -10.17 -23.51
N TYR A 563 41.62 -9.94 -22.52
CA TYR A 563 41.04 -10.97 -21.67
C TYR A 563 39.52 -10.93 -21.73
N THR A 564 38.88 -12.09 -21.64
CA THR A 564 37.45 -12.14 -21.32
C THR A 564 37.28 -11.83 -19.84
N ILE A 565 36.31 -10.98 -19.52
CA ILE A 565 36.00 -10.56 -18.16
C ILE A 565 34.61 -11.09 -17.83
N GLU A 566 34.51 -11.97 -16.84
CA GLU A 566 33.25 -12.44 -16.27
C GLU A 566 33.07 -11.78 -14.90
N ARG A 567 31.95 -11.10 -14.70
CA ARG A 567 31.62 -10.43 -13.43
C ARG A 567 30.35 -11.06 -12.89
N GLU A 568 30.43 -11.64 -11.71
CA GLU A 568 29.26 -12.07 -10.96
C GLU A 568 28.90 -10.96 -9.99
N ILE A 569 27.80 -10.26 -10.26
CA ILE A 569 27.28 -9.18 -9.43
C ILE A 569 26.19 -9.75 -8.54
N MET A 570 26.38 -9.67 -7.23
CA MET A 570 25.45 -10.17 -6.21
C MET A 570 24.93 -9.02 -5.35
N LEU A 571 23.61 -8.99 -5.18
CA LEU A 571 22.90 -8.10 -4.26
C LEU A 571 22.30 -8.94 -3.15
N ASN A 572 22.73 -8.71 -1.91
CA ASN A 572 22.05 -9.25 -0.73
C ASN A 572 21.15 -8.14 -0.17
N VAL A 573 19.87 -8.18 -0.51
CA VAL A 573 18.88 -7.20 -0.07
C VAL A 573 18.65 -7.39 1.42
N ALA A 574 18.78 -6.32 2.19
CA ALA A 574 18.57 -6.36 3.63
C ALA A 574 17.14 -6.82 3.94
N PRO A 575 16.93 -7.65 4.98
CA PRO A 575 15.59 -7.90 5.49
C PRO A 575 14.98 -6.58 6.02
N PRO A 576 13.66 -6.52 6.22
CA PRO A 576 13.06 -5.39 6.93
C PRO A 576 13.72 -5.22 8.31
N GLY A 577 13.87 -3.98 8.77
CA GLY A 577 14.45 -3.70 10.09
C GLY A 577 13.54 -4.15 11.24
N THR A 578 13.95 -3.83 12.45
CA THR A 578 13.35 -4.39 13.69
C THR A 578 12.59 -3.37 14.54
N ASN A 579 12.63 -2.08 14.19
CA ASN A 579 11.79 -1.05 14.80
C ASN A 579 10.53 -0.80 13.97
N PHE A 580 9.55 -0.08 14.54
CA PHE A 580 8.27 0.17 13.89
C PHE A 580 8.43 0.85 12.53
N SER A 581 9.25 1.91 12.44
CA SER A 581 9.46 2.67 11.21
C SER A 581 10.04 1.82 10.08
N ASP A 582 10.96 0.92 10.39
CA ASP A 582 11.57 0.03 9.41
C ASP A 582 10.62 -1.05 8.90
N ARG A 583 9.64 -1.47 9.72
CA ARG A 583 8.63 -2.47 9.33
C ARG A 583 7.54 -1.88 8.46
N VAL A 584 7.15 -0.63 8.70
CA VAL A 584 6.00 0.00 8.04
C VAL A 584 6.39 0.84 6.83
N GLN A 585 7.68 1.04 6.58
CA GLN A 585 8.14 1.81 5.41
C GLN A 585 7.58 1.21 4.12
N ALA A 586 6.77 2.01 3.42
CA ALA A 586 6.29 1.68 2.07
C ALA A 586 7.48 1.33 1.17
N HIS A 587 7.33 0.33 0.31
CA HIS A 587 8.36 -0.34 -0.48
C HIS A 587 9.03 0.57 -1.54
N GLN A 588 9.58 1.71 -1.14
CA GLN A 588 10.16 2.71 -2.03
C GLN A 588 11.69 2.73 -2.01
N GLN A 589 12.30 2.08 -1.03
CA GLN A 589 13.76 1.99 -0.92
C GLN A 589 14.20 0.57 -0.56
N LEU A 590 15.20 0.09 -1.28
CA LEU A 590 15.92 -1.14 -0.99
C LEU A 590 17.37 -0.83 -0.67
N THR A 591 17.89 -1.44 0.38
CA THR A 591 19.30 -1.35 0.78
C THR A 591 19.85 -2.74 1.01
N GLY A 592 21.17 -2.88 1.03
CA GLY A 592 21.80 -4.17 1.26
C GLY A 592 23.30 -4.16 1.03
N SER A 593 23.88 -5.35 1.06
CA SER A 593 25.30 -5.52 0.71
C SER A 593 25.46 -5.88 -0.77
N TYR A 594 26.55 -5.37 -1.34
CA TYR A 594 26.98 -5.64 -2.70
C TYR A 594 28.25 -6.48 -2.65
N ARG A 595 28.29 -7.52 -3.47
CA ARG A 595 29.50 -8.30 -3.73
C ARG A 595 29.66 -8.48 -5.24
N GLU A 596 30.87 -8.32 -5.72
CA GLU A 596 31.21 -8.58 -7.11
C GLU A 596 32.46 -9.45 -7.22
N THR A 597 32.33 -10.58 -7.91
CA THR A 597 33.47 -11.45 -8.26
C THR A 597 33.85 -11.17 -9.72
N ILE A 598 35.08 -10.71 -9.95
CA ILE A 598 35.60 -10.41 -11.30
C ILE A 598 36.62 -11.47 -11.67
N ARG A 599 36.28 -12.30 -12.67
CA ARG A 599 37.15 -13.31 -13.23
C ARG A 599 37.69 -12.84 -14.59
N VAL A 600 39.01 -12.73 -14.68
CA VAL A 600 39.74 -12.39 -15.91
C VAL A 600 40.31 -13.66 -16.50
N ILE A 601 39.98 -13.96 -17.76
CA ILE A 601 40.30 -15.22 -18.45
C ILE A 601 41.28 -14.97 -19.60
N GLY A 602 42.45 -15.59 -19.50
CA GLY A 602 43.55 -15.47 -20.45
C GLY A 602 43.72 -16.70 -21.33
N LEU A 603 44.99 -16.99 -21.67
CA LEU A 603 45.37 -18.00 -22.64
C LEU A 603 44.86 -19.39 -22.27
N SER A 604 44.47 -20.14 -23.29
CA SER A 604 44.15 -21.55 -23.14
C SER A 604 45.38 -22.37 -22.74
N ARG A 605 45.16 -23.37 -21.91
CA ARG A 605 46.13 -24.32 -21.39
C ARG A 605 45.76 -25.74 -21.80
N ALA A 606 46.75 -26.63 -21.75
CA ALA A 606 46.53 -28.05 -21.98
C ALA A 606 45.43 -28.60 -21.06
N GLY A 607 44.57 -29.47 -21.58
CA GLY A 607 43.42 -30.02 -20.84
C GLY A 607 42.15 -29.16 -20.87
N GLY A 608 42.06 -28.15 -21.74
CA GLY A 608 40.84 -27.38 -21.95
C GLY A 608 40.54 -26.34 -20.87
N THR A 609 41.55 -25.92 -20.12
CA THR A 609 41.44 -24.85 -19.11
C THR A 609 42.02 -23.55 -19.67
N ASN A 610 41.75 -22.43 -19.00
CA ASN A 610 42.35 -21.15 -19.31
C ASN A 610 43.09 -20.61 -18.08
N ASP A 611 44.15 -19.84 -18.30
CA ASP A 611 44.69 -18.99 -17.24
C ASP A 611 43.59 -18.07 -16.72
N SER A 612 43.46 -17.96 -15.40
CA SER A 612 42.48 -17.05 -14.82
C SER A 612 42.98 -16.39 -13.56
N ARG A 613 42.46 -15.19 -13.32
CA ARG A 613 42.59 -14.48 -12.04
C ARG A 613 41.22 -14.04 -11.59
N VAL A 614 41.02 -14.05 -10.27
CA VAL A 614 39.75 -13.66 -9.64
C VAL A 614 40.04 -12.55 -8.66
N PHE A 615 39.23 -11.50 -8.74
CA PHE A 615 39.23 -10.37 -7.82
C PHE A 615 37.83 -10.26 -7.20
N GLU A 616 37.76 -9.67 -6.01
CA GLU A 616 36.49 -9.45 -5.32
C GLU A 616 36.37 -7.98 -4.92
N VAL A 617 35.15 -7.46 -5.00
CA VAL A 617 34.81 -6.10 -4.60
C VAL A 617 33.57 -6.16 -3.69
N ARG A 618 33.56 -5.35 -2.62
CA ARG A 618 32.44 -5.29 -1.68
C ARG A 618 32.01 -3.86 -1.37
N GLY A 619 30.73 -3.71 -1.06
CA GLY A 619 30.15 -2.43 -0.70
C GLY A 619 28.73 -2.54 -0.16
N LEU A 620 28.09 -1.39 -0.03
CA LEU A 620 26.67 -1.29 0.31
C LEU A 620 25.93 -0.68 -0.87
N PHE A 621 24.70 -1.13 -1.13
CA PHE A 621 23.84 -0.51 -2.13
C PHE A 621 22.62 0.14 -1.49
N SER A 622 22.10 1.15 -2.17
CA SER A 622 20.80 1.77 -1.90
C SER A 622 20.15 2.11 -3.23
N MET A 623 18.90 1.70 -3.42
CA MET A 623 18.10 1.98 -4.62
C MET A 623 16.71 2.47 -4.21
N GLY A 624 16.18 3.41 -4.98
CA GLY A 624 14.79 3.84 -4.87
C GLY A 624 13.97 3.37 -6.06
N ARG A 625 12.69 3.07 -5.85
CA ARG A 625 11.75 2.79 -6.94
C ARG A 625 11.37 4.09 -7.62
N VAL A 626 11.72 4.24 -8.90
CA VAL A 626 11.48 5.45 -9.69
C VAL A 626 10.27 5.33 -10.63
N SER A 627 9.77 4.12 -10.85
CA SER A 627 8.57 3.83 -11.63
C SER A 627 7.97 2.49 -11.21
N GLU A 628 6.65 2.39 -11.22
CA GLU A 628 5.88 1.17 -10.91
C GLU A 628 5.54 0.34 -12.15
N ILE A 629 5.90 0.81 -13.35
CA ILE A 629 5.60 0.13 -14.62
C ILE A 629 6.33 -1.21 -14.66
N ALA A 630 5.57 -2.32 -14.64
CA ALA A 630 6.10 -3.67 -14.55
C ALA A 630 6.66 -4.24 -15.86
N GLU A 631 6.41 -3.57 -16.99
CA GLU A 631 6.80 -4.04 -18.32
C GLU A 631 7.77 -3.07 -19.01
N ILE A 632 8.82 -3.63 -19.61
CA ILE A 632 9.70 -2.89 -20.52
C ILE A 632 9.05 -2.90 -21.90
N THR A 633 8.79 -1.71 -22.45
CA THR A 633 8.28 -1.54 -23.81
C THR A 633 9.45 -1.56 -24.79
N ASP A 634 9.70 -2.69 -25.44
CA ASP A 634 10.65 -2.79 -26.54
C ASP A 634 9.91 -2.62 -27.90
N PRO A 635 10.56 -2.06 -28.93
CA PRO A 635 9.94 -1.97 -30.26
C PRO A 635 9.71 -3.37 -30.85
N LEU A 636 8.57 -3.53 -31.52
CA LEU A 636 8.17 -4.77 -32.19
C LEU A 636 9.04 -5.11 -33.40
#